data_AF-A0A2V6LS04-F1
#
_entry.id   AF-A0A2V6LS04-F1
#
_cell.length_a   1.000
_cell.length_b   1.000
_cell.length_c   1.000
_cell.angle_alpha   90.00
_cell.angle_beta   90.00
_cell.angle_gamma   90.00
#
_symmetry.space_group_name_H-M   'P 1'
#
loop_
_entity.id
_entity.type
_entity.pdbx_description
1 polymer ?
#
loop_
_entity_poly.entity_id
_entity_poly.type
_entity_poly.pdbx_seq_one_letter_code
_entity_poly.pdbx_strand_id
1 'polypeptide(L)'
;PGARVSGGISNISFSFRGNNAVREAMHAAFLYHAIRAGLDMGIVNAGQLAVYEEIEPELRERVEDVLLNRRADATERLVDFAERVQAKVKEPVQEKAWRSAPVEERLKHALVQGVVDFIESDTEEARRKFSKPLQVIEGPLMAGMSVVGDLFGAGKMFLPQVVKSARVMKKAVAYLMPFMEAEKTAGAKPQARIVMATVKGDVHDIGKNIVGVVLQCNNYEVIDLGVMVPAAKILETARAINADAIGLSGLITPSLDEMVHVAQEMEREKFRVPLLIGGATTSRAHTAVKIAPHYQSSTVHVLDASRAVGVVNKLSNPDSAKPFDQETRADYERLRAEHSAKISQRDLLSIAEARRNAPKIDWENYTPPKPEFLGVRVFPSDPGSAGCAPQQISLETLILFIDWSPFFHTWELRGRYPAIFDDATFGKQARELFDDAQKLLVKIVKEKLVQARGVIGFWPANAVGDDVELFTDDSRSTRLTTLHFLRQQMRKASGQFDHCLADYVAPKTQPNGDRRRPLWDYIGGFAVTAGIGADEVAAEFKAAHDDYSAIMLKALADRLAEAFAEYAHKLAREAWGFGRNENLAPEDLIRERYRGIRPAAGYPACPDHTEKRTLFDLLEAEKNSDIKLTESFAMHPGASVSGLYFSHPEAKYFGVGKIARDQVEDYAARTRSSVTEIEKRLAPNLGYEPGK
;
A
#
# COMPACT_ATOMS: atom_id res chain seq x y z
N PRO A 1 38.32 -28.55 28.65
CA PRO A 1 37.14 -29.26 28.11
C PRO A 1 35.95 -28.28 27.99
N GLY A 2 35.48 -28.01 26.77
CA GLY A 2 34.48 -26.96 26.48
C GLY A 2 35.03 -25.68 25.82
N ALA A 3 36.29 -25.66 25.39
CA ALA A 3 36.83 -24.56 24.59
C ALA A 3 36.28 -24.64 23.16
N ARG A 4 35.74 -23.52 22.65
CA ARG A 4 35.26 -23.38 21.27
C ARG A 4 36.29 -22.67 20.41
N VAL A 5 36.34 -23.01 19.13
CA VAL A 5 37.26 -22.42 18.14
C VAL A 5 36.50 -21.48 17.21
N SER A 6 36.97 -20.24 17.13
CA SER A 6 36.48 -19.24 16.18
C SER A 6 37.63 -18.68 15.34
N GLY A 7 37.40 -18.48 14.05
CA GLY A 7 38.44 -18.02 13.12
C GLY A 7 37.94 -17.10 12.01
N GLY A 8 38.76 -16.12 11.64
CA GLY A 8 38.54 -15.26 10.47
C GLY A 8 38.94 -15.97 9.18
N ILE A 9 37.97 -16.60 8.51
CA ILE A 9 38.21 -17.48 7.36
C ILE A 9 38.53 -16.69 6.09
N SER A 10 38.05 -15.46 6.00
CA SER A 10 38.20 -14.60 4.82
C SER A 10 39.66 -14.30 4.42
N ASN A 11 40.61 -14.50 5.32
CA ASN A 11 42.04 -14.26 5.07
C ASN A 11 42.72 -15.39 4.27
N ILE A 12 42.12 -16.58 4.23
CA ILE A 12 42.67 -17.75 3.52
C ILE A 12 42.74 -17.50 2.00
N SER A 13 41.83 -16.67 1.48
CA SER A 13 41.74 -16.33 0.06
C SER A 13 42.29 -14.92 -0.27
N PHE A 14 43.06 -14.32 0.63
CA PHE A 14 43.50 -12.92 0.51
C PHE A 14 44.26 -12.63 -0.79
N SER A 15 45.11 -13.55 -1.23
CA SER A 15 45.92 -13.40 -2.46
C SER A 15 45.08 -13.43 -3.75
N PHE A 16 43.81 -13.81 -3.68
CA PHE A 16 42.89 -13.90 -4.84
C PHE A 16 41.87 -12.75 -4.87
N ARG A 17 42.16 -11.62 -4.23
CA ARG A 17 41.32 -10.40 -4.28
C ARG A 17 41.01 -10.02 -5.74
N GLY A 18 39.73 -9.93 -6.08
CA GLY A 18 39.26 -9.66 -7.45
C GLY A 18 38.89 -10.92 -8.26
N ASN A 19 39.07 -12.13 -7.72
CA ASN A 19 38.60 -13.38 -8.31
C ASN A 19 37.61 -14.08 -7.35
N ASN A 20 36.35 -13.64 -7.36
CA ASN A 20 35.35 -14.13 -6.40
C ASN A 20 35.15 -15.65 -6.52
N ALA A 21 35.07 -16.22 -7.72
CA ALA A 21 34.86 -17.66 -7.91
C ALA A 21 35.89 -18.53 -7.15
N VAL A 22 37.17 -18.19 -7.21
CA VAL A 22 38.23 -18.91 -6.48
C VAL A 22 38.13 -18.68 -4.98
N ARG A 23 37.83 -17.43 -4.55
CA ARG A 23 37.70 -17.10 -3.12
C ARG A 23 36.55 -17.84 -2.45
N GLU A 24 35.40 -17.90 -3.12
CA GLU A 24 34.20 -18.60 -2.63
C GLU A 24 34.46 -20.11 -2.52
N ALA A 25 35.11 -20.70 -3.54
CA ALA A 25 35.52 -22.11 -3.51
C ALA A 25 36.49 -22.41 -2.36
N MET A 26 37.49 -21.55 -2.11
CA MET A 26 38.43 -21.70 -1.00
C MET A 26 37.73 -21.64 0.37
N HIS A 27 36.80 -20.71 0.55
CA HIS A 27 36.06 -20.60 1.81
C HIS A 27 35.15 -21.81 2.05
N ALA A 28 34.43 -22.24 1.02
CA ALA A 28 33.52 -23.39 1.08
C ALA A 28 34.28 -24.70 1.36
N ALA A 29 35.38 -24.96 0.65
CA ALA A 29 36.22 -26.14 0.87
C ALA A 29 36.88 -26.12 2.25
N PHE A 30 37.41 -24.97 2.70
CA PHE A 30 38.00 -24.86 4.02
C PHE A 30 36.97 -25.13 5.12
N LEU A 31 35.77 -24.51 5.04
CA LEU A 31 34.70 -24.73 6.01
C LEU A 31 34.23 -26.19 6.04
N TYR A 32 34.07 -26.82 4.88
CA TYR A 32 33.68 -28.22 4.78
C TYR A 32 34.60 -29.15 5.58
N HIS A 33 35.92 -28.95 5.47
CA HIS A 33 36.92 -29.72 6.23
C HIS A 33 37.06 -29.27 7.69
N ALA A 34 37.08 -27.96 7.94
CA ALA A 34 37.29 -27.39 9.26
C ALA A 34 36.13 -27.69 10.22
N ILE A 35 34.88 -27.68 9.75
CA ILE A 35 33.71 -28.07 10.56
C ILE A 35 33.82 -29.52 11.00
N ARG A 36 34.25 -30.43 10.10
CA ARG A 36 34.47 -31.85 10.44
C ARG A 36 35.63 -32.05 11.41
N ALA A 37 36.63 -31.17 11.36
CA ALA A 37 37.74 -31.14 12.30
C ALA A 37 37.42 -30.46 13.64
N GLY A 38 36.20 -29.92 13.82
CA GLY A 38 35.73 -29.36 15.08
C GLY A 38 35.73 -27.82 15.18
N LEU A 39 35.70 -27.09 14.06
CA LEU A 39 35.51 -25.63 14.06
C LEU A 39 34.07 -25.26 14.46
N ASP A 40 33.90 -24.46 15.51
CA ASP A 40 32.57 -24.06 16.01
C ASP A 40 31.99 -22.82 15.31
N MET A 41 32.83 -21.88 14.86
CA MET A 41 32.37 -20.62 14.27
C MET A 41 33.37 -20.04 13.26
N GLY A 42 32.91 -19.76 12.03
CA GLY A 42 33.69 -19.08 11.00
C GLY A 42 33.19 -17.66 10.74
N ILE A 43 34.09 -16.68 10.71
CA ILE A 43 33.77 -15.30 10.26
C ILE A 43 34.06 -15.19 8.76
N VAL A 44 33.01 -15.21 7.95
CA VAL A 44 33.05 -15.21 6.47
C VAL A 44 31.80 -14.52 5.90
N ASN A 45 31.86 -14.09 4.64
CA ASN A 45 30.69 -13.59 3.94
C ASN A 45 29.75 -14.77 3.55
N ALA A 46 28.67 -14.96 4.31
CA ALA A 46 27.71 -16.04 4.10
C ALA A 46 27.00 -15.99 2.74
N GLY A 47 26.82 -14.80 2.15
CA GLY A 47 26.19 -14.64 0.83
C GLY A 47 27.10 -15.00 -0.35
N GLN A 48 28.38 -15.28 -0.09
CA GLN A 48 29.40 -15.65 -1.07
C GLN A 48 29.96 -17.05 -0.76
N LEU A 49 29.18 -17.92 -0.14
CA LEU A 49 29.57 -19.30 0.13
C LEU A 49 28.97 -20.21 -0.94
N ALA A 50 29.82 -20.76 -1.79
CA ALA A 50 29.43 -21.80 -2.73
C ALA A 50 29.09 -23.11 -1.99
N VAL A 51 28.16 -23.90 -2.54
CA VAL A 51 27.90 -25.25 -2.05
C VAL A 51 29.09 -26.13 -2.44
N TYR A 52 29.71 -26.79 -1.47
CA TYR A 52 30.94 -27.58 -1.68
C TYR A 52 30.84 -28.63 -2.81
N GLU A 53 29.66 -29.24 -2.97
CA GLU A 53 29.39 -30.23 -4.01
C GLU A 53 29.21 -29.62 -5.41
N GLU A 54 28.87 -28.34 -5.48
CA GLU A 54 28.66 -27.58 -6.73
C GLU A 54 29.94 -26.89 -7.23
N ILE A 55 31.02 -26.90 -6.42
CA ILE A 55 32.33 -26.41 -6.87
C ILE A 55 32.80 -27.30 -8.01
N GLU A 56 33.13 -26.67 -9.14
CA GLU A 56 33.64 -27.35 -10.33
C GLU A 56 34.80 -28.30 -9.94
N PRO A 57 34.76 -29.58 -10.38
CA PRO A 57 35.68 -30.61 -9.90
C PRO A 57 37.17 -30.25 -9.98
N GLU A 58 37.62 -29.64 -11.08
CA GLU A 58 39.02 -29.25 -11.27
C GLU A 58 39.43 -28.09 -10.33
N LEU A 59 38.57 -27.09 -10.16
CA LEU A 59 38.78 -26.01 -9.19
C LEU A 59 38.80 -26.54 -7.75
N ARG A 60 37.89 -27.46 -7.41
CA ARG A 60 37.80 -28.06 -6.07
C ARG A 60 39.09 -28.82 -5.73
N GLU A 61 39.58 -29.65 -6.65
CA GLU A 61 40.83 -30.40 -6.47
C GLU A 61 42.02 -29.45 -6.21
N ARG A 62 42.16 -28.40 -7.02
CA ARG A 62 43.26 -27.42 -6.89
C ARG A 62 43.17 -26.62 -5.60
N VAL A 63 41.96 -26.27 -5.17
CA VAL A 63 41.72 -25.59 -3.88
C VAL A 63 42.08 -26.51 -2.71
N GLU A 64 41.66 -27.77 -2.74
CA GLU A 64 42.02 -28.74 -1.70
C GLU A 64 43.51 -29.04 -1.64
N ASP A 65 44.19 -29.11 -2.79
CA ASP A 65 45.64 -29.31 -2.87
C ASP A 65 46.39 -28.21 -2.08
N VAL A 66 45.92 -26.97 -2.18
CA VAL A 66 46.48 -25.81 -1.44
C VAL A 66 46.08 -25.85 0.03
N LEU A 67 44.80 -26.06 0.36
CA LEU A 67 44.31 -26.01 1.74
C LEU A 67 44.86 -27.14 2.61
N LEU A 68 45.04 -28.33 2.04
CA LEU A 68 45.49 -29.53 2.74
C LEU A 68 46.97 -29.84 2.49
N ASN A 69 47.66 -29.00 1.72
CA ASN A 69 49.08 -29.13 1.37
C ASN A 69 49.41 -30.53 0.81
N ARG A 70 48.60 -31.02 -0.15
CA ARG A 70 48.71 -32.39 -0.68
C ARG A 70 49.91 -32.59 -1.62
N ARG A 71 50.47 -31.50 -2.14
CA ARG A 71 51.52 -31.51 -3.18
C ARG A 71 52.37 -30.24 -3.14
N ALA A 72 53.61 -30.34 -3.63
CA ALA A 72 54.58 -29.25 -3.58
C ALA A 72 54.27 -28.09 -4.55
N ASP A 73 53.61 -28.37 -5.68
CA ASP A 73 53.26 -27.41 -6.74
C ASP A 73 51.79 -26.92 -6.66
N ALA A 74 51.12 -27.11 -5.52
CA ALA A 74 49.69 -26.77 -5.34
C ALA A 74 49.39 -25.28 -5.63
N THR A 75 50.24 -24.40 -5.10
CA THR A 75 50.07 -22.94 -5.21
C THR A 75 50.17 -22.48 -6.66
N GLU A 76 51.19 -22.91 -7.40
CA GLU A 76 51.41 -22.55 -8.81
C GLU A 76 50.23 -23.00 -9.68
N ARG A 77 49.76 -24.23 -9.46
CA ARG A 77 48.59 -24.78 -10.18
C ARG A 77 47.30 -24.01 -9.93
N LEU A 78 47.07 -23.52 -8.71
CA LEU A 78 45.87 -22.75 -8.39
C LEU A 78 45.95 -21.35 -8.99
N VAL A 79 47.12 -20.71 -8.95
CA VAL A 79 47.35 -19.37 -9.53
C VAL A 79 47.17 -19.41 -11.06
N ASP A 80 47.80 -20.36 -11.75
CA ASP A 80 47.65 -20.53 -13.21
C ASP A 80 46.19 -20.76 -13.64
N PHE A 81 45.44 -21.52 -12.83
CA PHE A 81 44.03 -21.77 -13.09
C PHE A 81 43.17 -20.54 -12.81
N ALA A 82 43.47 -19.80 -11.73
CA ALA A 82 42.77 -18.58 -11.36
C ALA A 82 42.90 -17.50 -12.46
N GLU A 83 44.06 -17.36 -13.10
CA GLU A 83 44.25 -16.44 -14.23
C GLU A 83 43.37 -16.80 -15.44
N ARG A 84 43.22 -18.10 -15.74
CA ARG A 84 42.33 -18.59 -16.81
C ARG A 84 40.85 -18.35 -16.50
N VAL A 85 40.45 -18.49 -15.24
CA VAL A 85 39.08 -18.22 -14.78
C VAL A 85 38.76 -16.73 -14.83
N GLN A 86 39.71 -15.86 -14.48
CA GLN A 86 39.53 -14.40 -14.53
C GLN A 86 39.34 -13.88 -15.97
N ALA A 87 39.98 -14.52 -16.96
CA ALA A 87 39.82 -14.20 -18.38
C ALA A 87 38.43 -14.56 -18.95
N LYS A 88 37.68 -15.48 -18.31
CA LYS A 88 36.33 -15.91 -18.75
C LYS A 88 35.18 -15.05 -18.22
N VAL A 89 35.41 -14.11 -17.30
CA VAL A 89 34.34 -13.31 -16.66
C VAL A 89 33.92 -12.09 -17.52
N LYS A 90 34.53 -11.88 -18.70
CA LYS A 90 34.13 -10.83 -19.66
C LYS A 90 33.59 -11.41 -20.96
N GLU A 91 32.52 -12.20 -20.90
CA GLU A 91 31.64 -12.39 -22.06
C GLU A 91 30.16 -12.48 -21.65
N PRO A 92 29.26 -11.67 -22.24
CA PRO A 92 27.83 -11.67 -21.98
C PRO A 92 27.11 -12.83 -22.72
N VAL A 93 27.64 -14.04 -22.65
CA VAL A 93 27.13 -15.21 -23.38
C VAL A 93 26.12 -16.01 -22.55
N GLN A 94 26.05 -15.84 -21.22
CA GLN A 94 25.14 -16.61 -20.36
C GLN A 94 23.66 -16.21 -20.43
N GLU A 95 23.29 -15.02 -20.91
CA GLU A 95 21.89 -14.56 -20.85
C GLU A 95 20.90 -15.34 -21.74
N LYS A 96 21.38 -16.14 -22.71
CA LYS A 96 20.50 -16.86 -23.66
C LYS A 96 20.64 -18.38 -23.64
N ALA A 97 21.33 -18.97 -22.66
CA ALA A 97 21.50 -20.43 -22.60
C ALA A 97 20.15 -21.19 -22.59
N TRP A 98 19.12 -20.61 -21.94
CA TRP A 98 17.77 -21.16 -21.91
C TRP A 98 17.08 -21.19 -23.28
N ARG A 99 17.50 -20.36 -24.25
CA ARG A 99 16.91 -20.33 -25.59
C ARG A 99 17.14 -21.61 -26.40
N SER A 100 18.15 -22.40 -26.03
CA SER A 100 18.46 -23.69 -26.63
C SER A 100 17.62 -24.84 -26.07
N ALA A 101 16.83 -24.61 -25.02
CA ALA A 101 15.95 -25.61 -24.42
C ALA A 101 14.69 -25.87 -25.28
N PRO A 102 13.97 -26.99 -25.06
CA PRO A 102 12.67 -27.23 -25.69
C PRO A 102 11.67 -26.10 -25.41
N VAL A 103 10.72 -25.86 -26.32
CA VAL A 103 9.73 -24.78 -26.20
C VAL A 103 8.97 -24.79 -24.88
N GLU A 104 8.64 -25.97 -24.34
CA GLU A 104 7.97 -26.10 -23.05
C GLU A 104 8.81 -25.54 -21.89
N GLU A 105 10.10 -25.86 -21.86
CA GLU A 105 11.03 -25.35 -20.83
C GLU A 105 11.33 -23.87 -21.03
N ARG A 106 11.32 -23.38 -22.29
CA ARG A 106 11.46 -21.95 -22.58
C ARG A 106 10.25 -21.15 -22.10
N LEU A 107 9.04 -21.62 -22.36
CA LEU A 107 7.81 -21.00 -21.85
C LEU A 107 7.78 -21.01 -20.31
N LYS A 108 8.16 -22.12 -19.69
CA LYS A 108 8.29 -22.23 -18.23
C LYS A 108 9.31 -21.25 -17.67
N HIS A 109 10.50 -21.16 -18.27
CA HIS A 109 11.54 -20.22 -17.88
C HIS A 109 11.06 -18.77 -18.03
N ALA A 110 10.44 -18.43 -19.16
CA ALA A 110 9.90 -17.10 -19.43
C ALA A 110 8.84 -16.69 -18.39
N LEU A 111 7.96 -17.61 -18.00
CA LEU A 111 6.97 -17.38 -16.94
C LEU A 111 7.63 -17.15 -15.58
N VAL A 112 8.53 -18.03 -15.16
CA VAL A 112 9.16 -17.93 -13.83
C VAL A 112 10.04 -16.68 -13.71
N GLN A 113 10.76 -16.31 -14.77
CA GLN A 113 11.62 -15.12 -14.79
C GLN A 113 10.88 -13.83 -15.21
N GLY A 114 9.62 -13.92 -15.66
CA GLY A 114 8.85 -12.76 -16.11
C GLY A 114 9.36 -12.10 -17.42
N VAL A 115 9.96 -12.90 -18.30
CA VAL A 115 10.56 -12.46 -19.58
C VAL A 115 9.50 -12.43 -20.69
N VAL A 116 9.35 -11.28 -21.33
CA VAL A 116 8.31 -11.05 -22.35
C VAL A 116 8.84 -11.13 -23.78
N ASP A 117 10.12 -10.87 -24.01
CA ASP A 117 10.68 -10.60 -25.36
C ASP A 117 10.47 -11.72 -26.38
N PHE A 118 10.37 -12.97 -25.94
CA PHE A 118 10.23 -14.15 -26.81
C PHE A 118 8.88 -14.87 -26.67
N ILE A 119 7.96 -14.33 -25.87
CA ILE A 119 6.78 -15.08 -25.46
C ILE A 119 5.87 -15.42 -26.63
N GLU A 120 5.67 -14.49 -27.59
CA GLU A 120 4.83 -14.74 -28.76
C GLU A 120 5.44 -15.81 -29.68
N SER A 121 6.75 -15.71 -29.95
CA SER A 121 7.45 -16.69 -30.78
C SER A 121 7.47 -18.09 -30.16
N ASP A 122 7.70 -18.18 -28.85
CA ASP A 122 7.72 -19.46 -28.15
C ASP A 122 6.30 -20.04 -28.04
N THR A 123 5.28 -19.18 -27.86
CA THR A 123 3.88 -19.60 -27.84
C THR A 123 3.43 -20.11 -29.21
N GLU A 124 3.84 -19.46 -30.30
CA GLU A 124 3.56 -19.94 -31.66
C GLU A 124 4.21 -21.29 -31.96
N GLU A 125 5.47 -21.47 -31.56
CA GLU A 125 6.16 -22.75 -31.73
C GLU A 125 5.46 -23.86 -30.94
N ALA A 126 5.07 -23.59 -29.69
CA ALA A 126 4.28 -24.53 -28.90
C ALA A 126 2.91 -24.80 -29.55
N ARG A 127 2.21 -23.78 -30.04
CA ARG A 127 0.91 -23.92 -30.72
C ARG A 127 0.99 -24.84 -31.93
N ARG A 128 2.09 -24.79 -32.69
CA ARG A 128 2.33 -25.71 -33.82
C ARG A 128 2.68 -27.13 -33.40
N LYS A 129 3.29 -27.28 -32.22
CA LYS A 129 3.69 -28.58 -31.66
C LYS A 129 2.51 -29.32 -31.04
N PHE A 130 1.62 -28.62 -30.35
CA PHE A 130 0.44 -29.20 -29.71
C PHE A 130 -0.73 -29.32 -30.69
N SER A 131 -1.61 -30.31 -30.45
CA SER A 131 -2.74 -30.60 -31.35
C SER A 131 -3.87 -29.57 -31.25
N LYS A 132 -3.97 -28.85 -30.13
CA LYS A 132 -4.95 -27.80 -29.89
C LYS A 132 -4.27 -26.61 -29.20
N PRO A 133 -4.61 -25.35 -29.54
CA PRO A 133 -4.08 -24.16 -28.86
C PRO A 133 -4.30 -24.19 -27.34
N LEU A 134 -5.43 -24.75 -26.90
CA LEU A 134 -5.75 -24.90 -25.48
C LEU A 134 -4.71 -25.74 -24.70
N GLN A 135 -4.07 -26.72 -25.35
CA GLN A 135 -3.06 -27.56 -24.70
C GLN A 135 -1.77 -26.79 -24.38
N VAL A 136 -1.50 -25.68 -25.07
CA VAL A 136 -0.38 -24.79 -24.73
C VAL A 136 -0.65 -24.10 -23.39
N ILE A 137 -1.91 -23.73 -23.15
CA ILE A 137 -2.35 -23.14 -21.89
C ILE A 137 -2.30 -24.20 -20.78
N GLU A 138 -3.04 -25.29 -20.93
CA GLU A 138 -3.17 -26.36 -19.93
C GLU A 138 -1.85 -27.11 -19.66
N GLY A 139 -0.91 -27.09 -20.61
CA GLY A 139 0.39 -27.73 -20.52
C GLY A 139 1.49 -26.79 -20.02
N PRO A 140 2.39 -26.31 -20.91
CA PRO A 140 3.60 -25.60 -20.50
C PRO A 140 3.33 -24.30 -19.75
N LEU A 141 2.29 -23.54 -20.11
CA LEU A 141 1.99 -22.28 -19.45
C LEU A 141 1.49 -22.50 -18.02
N MET A 142 0.51 -23.39 -17.82
CA MET A 142 0.02 -23.75 -16.48
C MET A 142 1.10 -24.42 -15.63
N ALA A 143 1.98 -25.24 -16.21
CA ALA A 143 3.13 -25.81 -15.51
C ALA A 143 4.09 -24.72 -15.01
N GLY A 144 4.34 -23.68 -15.81
CA GLY A 144 5.12 -22.52 -15.37
C GLY A 144 4.44 -21.76 -14.23
N MET A 145 3.13 -21.51 -14.34
CA MET A 145 2.37 -20.83 -13.30
C MET A 145 2.26 -21.62 -11.99
N SER A 146 2.20 -22.95 -12.05
CA SER A 146 2.25 -23.81 -10.86
C SER A 146 3.57 -23.62 -10.09
N VAL A 147 4.71 -23.56 -10.80
CA VAL A 147 6.02 -23.32 -10.18
C VAL A 147 6.08 -21.92 -9.56
N VAL A 148 5.51 -20.91 -10.21
CA VAL A 148 5.39 -19.55 -9.65
C VAL A 148 4.58 -19.57 -8.36
N GLY A 149 3.44 -20.28 -8.35
CA GLY A 149 2.60 -20.46 -7.17
C GLY A 149 3.33 -21.16 -6.01
N ASP A 150 4.05 -22.24 -6.29
CA ASP A 150 4.83 -22.99 -5.30
C ASP A 150 5.95 -22.14 -4.70
N LEU A 151 6.69 -21.39 -5.54
CA LEU A 151 7.76 -20.51 -5.08
C LEU A 151 7.23 -19.34 -4.25
N PHE A 152 6.08 -18.76 -4.64
CA PHE A 152 5.43 -17.71 -3.88
C PHE A 152 4.91 -18.23 -2.54
N GLY A 153 4.25 -19.39 -2.53
CA GLY A 153 3.77 -20.04 -1.31
C GLY A 153 4.90 -20.45 -0.35
N ALA A 154 6.08 -20.79 -0.90
CA ALA A 154 7.29 -21.09 -0.12
C ALA A 154 8.09 -19.84 0.31
N GLY A 155 7.65 -18.62 -0.06
CA GLY A 155 8.34 -17.37 0.25
C GLY A 155 9.66 -17.17 -0.50
N LYS A 156 9.87 -17.90 -1.61
CA LYS A 156 11.07 -17.82 -2.47
C LYS A 156 10.89 -16.89 -3.67
N MET A 157 9.66 -16.49 -3.95
CA MET A 157 9.29 -15.52 -4.97
C MET A 157 8.38 -14.48 -4.33
N PHE A 158 8.44 -13.24 -4.81
CA PHE A 158 7.70 -12.12 -4.22
C PHE A 158 6.72 -11.51 -5.21
N LEU A 159 5.80 -10.70 -4.68
CA LEU A 159 4.70 -10.15 -5.45
C LEU A 159 5.12 -9.43 -6.74
N PRO A 160 6.19 -8.58 -6.78
CA PRO A 160 6.65 -7.99 -8.03
C PRO A 160 6.92 -9.00 -9.13
N GLN A 161 7.51 -10.15 -8.78
CA GLN A 161 7.86 -11.19 -9.72
C GLN A 161 6.61 -11.95 -10.17
N VAL A 162 5.69 -12.26 -9.25
CA VAL A 162 4.41 -12.92 -9.57
C VAL A 162 3.60 -12.10 -10.59
N VAL A 163 3.55 -10.78 -10.41
CA VAL A 163 2.85 -9.90 -11.37
C VAL A 163 3.58 -9.84 -12.72
N LYS A 164 4.93 -9.86 -12.75
CA LYS A 164 5.69 -10.00 -14.00
C LYS A 164 5.41 -11.34 -14.71
N SER A 165 5.31 -12.44 -13.98
CA SER A 165 4.93 -13.76 -14.52
C SER A 165 3.52 -13.74 -15.11
N ALA A 166 2.56 -13.11 -14.42
CA ALA A 166 1.19 -12.96 -14.89
C ALA A 166 1.11 -12.21 -16.23
N ARG A 167 1.94 -11.18 -16.40
CA ARG A 167 2.06 -10.45 -17.67
C ARG A 167 2.52 -11.34 -18.82
N VAL A 168 3.52 -12.20 -18.57
CA VAL A 168 3.99 -13.18 -19.58
C VAL A 168 2.86 -14.15 -19.93
N MET A 169 2.15 -14.67 -18.92
CA MET A 169 0.99 -15.56 -19.09
C MET A 169 -0.10 -14.91 -19.95
N LYS A 170 -0.53 -13.68 -19.62
CA LYS A 170 -1.58 -12.98 -20.36
C LYS A 170 -1.20 -12.72 -21.81
N LYS A 171 0.05 -12.30 -22.09
CA LYS A 171 0.52 -12.11 -23.47
C LYS A 171 0.52 -13.41 -24.27
N ALA A 172 0.93 -14.52 -23.68
CA ALA A 172 0.86 -15.84 -24.33
C ALA A 172 -0.59 -16.24 -24.64
N VAL A 173 -1.51 -16.09 -23.68
CA VAL A 173 -2.93 -16.40 -23.88
C VAL A 173 -3.56 -15.48 -24.93
N ALA A 174 -3.26 -14.18 -24.89
CA ALA A 174 -3.75 -13.22 -25.86
C ALA A 174 -3.34 -13.56 -27.30
N TYR A 175 -2.11 -14.05 -27.48
CA TYR A 175 -1.64 -14.56 -28.76
C TYR A 175 -2.43 -15.80 -29.24
N LEU A 176 -2.83 -16.68 -28.31
CA LEU A 176 -3.57 -17.91 -28.63
C LEU A 176 -5.06 -17.69 -28.92
N MET A 177 -5.67 -16.62 -28.40
CA MET A 177 -7.12 -16.38 -28.50
C MET A 177 -7.68 -16.48 -29.93
N PRO A 178 -7.10 -15.83 -30.96
CA PRO A 178 -7.62 -15.92 -32.33
C PRO A 178 -7.65 -17.36 -32.88
N PHE A 179 -6.70 -18.20 -32.47
CA PHE A 179 -6.64 -19.60 -32.88
C PHE A 179 -7.67 -20.46 -32.14
N MET A 180 -7.92 -20.17 -30.86
CA MET A 180 -8.95 -20.85 -30.07
C MET A 180 -10.36 -20.56 -30.57
N GLU A 181 -10.63 -19.30 -30.96
CA GLU A 181 -11.91 -18.88 -31.55
C GLU A 181 -12.16 -19.55 -32.91
N ALA A 182 -11.12 -19.64 -33.74
CA ALA A 182 -11.19 -20.29 -35.05
C ALA A 182 -11.47 -21.80 -34.96
N GLU A 183 -10.98 -22.48 -33.91
CA GLU A 183 -11.19 -23.92 -33.71
C GLU A 183 -12.54 -24.28 -33.08
N LYS A 184 -13.41 -23.30 -32.75
CA LYS A 184 -14.67 -23.52 -32.02
C LYS A 184 -14.51 -24.39 -30.75
N THR A 185 -13.33 -24.38 -30.13
CA THR A 185 -13.08 -25.11 -28.88
C THR A 185 -13.33 -24.18 -27.70
N ALA A 186 -14.60 -23.86 -27.44
CA ALA A 186 -15.02 -23.24 -26.19
C ALA A 186 -14.95 -24.32 -25.09
N GLY A 187 -13.83 -24.39 -24.36
CA GLY A 187 -13.63 -25.52 -23.44
C GLY A 187 -12.66 -25.33 -22.27
N ALA A 188 -11.89 -24.24 -22.21
CA ALA A 188 -11.09 -23.95 -21.01
C ALA A 188 -12.05 -23.59 -19.87
N LYS A 189 -12.34 -24.55 -18.98
CA LYS A 189 -13.09 -24.24 -17.76
C LYS A 189 -12.11 -23.72 -16.71
N PRO A 190 -12.27 -22.49 -16.22
CA PRO A 190 -11.48 -22.01 -15.10
C PRO A 190 -11.78 -22.86 -13.86
N GLN A 191 -10.87 -22.85 -12.90
CA GLN A 191 -11.07 -23.55 -11.64
C GLN A 191 -12.27 -23.00 -10.85
N ALA A 192 -12.47 -21.68 -10.90
CA ALA A 192 -13.62 -20.98 -10.38
C ALA A 192 -13.75 -19.59 -11.03
N ARG A 193 -14.96 -19.04 -11.06
CA ARG A 193 -15.27 -17.67 -11.50
C ARG A 193 -15.46 -16.75 -10.30
N ILE A 194 -14.78 -15.61 -10.30
CA ILE A 194 -14.78 -14.68 -9.18
C ILE A 194 -15.13 -13.29 -9.70
N VAL A 195 -16.21 -12.71 -9.19
CA VAL A 195 -16.52 -11.29 -9.41
C VAL A 195 -15.79 -10.48 -8.35
N MET A 196 -15.01 -9.49 -8.78
CA MET A 196 -14.31 -8.57 -7.89
C MET A 196 -14.76 -7.13 -8.15
N ALA A 197 -14.97 -6.37 -7.08
CA ALA A 197 -15.35 -4.96 -7.20
C ALA A 197 -14.81 -4.14 -6.02
N THR A 198 -14.36 -2.91 -6.31
CA THR A 198 -14.28 -1.89 -5.26
C THR A 198 -15.68 -1.32 -5.06
N VAL A 199 -16.14 -1.33 -3.81
CA VAL A 199 -17.54 -1.03 -3.46
C VAL A 199 -17.94 0.39 -3.85
N LYS A 200 -19.24 0.63 -3.89
CA LYS A 200 -19.86 1.92 -4.21
C LYS A 200 -19.21 3.07 -3.44
N GLY A 201 -18.96 4.18 -4.14
CA GLY A 201 -18.33 5.37 -3.57
C GLY A 201 -16.81 5.30 -3.38
N ASP A 202 -16.18 4.13 -3.40
CA ASP A 202 -14.72 4.00 -3.24
C ASP A 202 -14.00 3.86 -4.59
N VAL A 203 -12.84 4.49 -4.72
CA VAL A 203 -12.10 4.63 -5.99
C VAL A 203 -10.79 3.85 -6.02
N HIS A 204 -10.35 3.31 -4.87
CA HIS A 204 -9.02 2.73 -4.75
C HIS A 204 -9.03 1.25 -5.16
N ASP A 205 -8.12 0.87 -6.05
CA ASP A 205 -8.12 -0.46 -6.66
C ASP A 205 -6.75 -1.14 -6.73
N ILE A 206 -5.68 -0.56 -6.21
CA ILE A 206 -4.33 -1.15 -6.27
C ILE A 206 -4.33 -2.56 -5.65
N GLY A 207 -4.81 -2.68 -4.40
CA GLY A 207 -4.90 -3.97 -3.72
C GLY A 207 -5.82 -4.98 -4.42
N LYS A 208 -6.98 -4.52 -4.93
CA LYS A 208 -7.91 -5.36 -5.71
C LYS A 208 -7.24 -5.90 -6.97
N ASN A 209 -6.52 -5.04 -7.70
CA ASN A 209 -5.84 -5.42 -8.95
C ASN A 209 -4.74 -6.46 -8.66
N ILE A 210 -4.00 -6.28 -7.57
CA ILE A 210 -3.01 -7.27 -7.10
C ILE A 210 -3.68 -8.62 -6.83
N VAL A 211 -4.76 -8.65 -6.04
CA VAL A 211 -5.50 -9.89 -5.75
C VAL A 211 -6.03 -10.54 -7.03
N GLY A 212 -6.60 -9.76 -7.95
CA GLY A 212 -7.10 -10.25 -9.23
C GLY A 212 -6.01 -10.90 -10.08
N VAL A 213 -4.83 -10.28 -10.16
CA VAL A 213 -3.66 -10.86 -10.85
C VAL A 213 -3.19 -12.15 -10.19
N VAL A 214 -3.07 -12.18 -8.86
CA VAL A 214 -2.65 -13.37 -8.11
C VAL A 214 -3.65 -14.53 -8.27
N LEU A 215 -4.95 -14.25 -8.31
CA LEU A 215 -5.98 -15.26 -8.58
C LEU A 215 -5.91 -15.76 -10.04
N GLN A 216 -5.73 -14.86 -11.01
CA GLN A 216 -5.54 -15.26 -12.42
C GLN A 216 -4.29 -16.14 -12.60
N CYS A 217 -3.23 -15.90 -11.81
CA CYS A 217 -2.06 -16.77 -11.79
C CYS A 217 -2.34 -18.22 -11.35
N ASN A 218 -3.46 -18.43 -10.65
CA ASN A 218 -3.89 -19.73 -10.13
C ASN A 218 -5.11 -20.28 -10.90
N ASN A 219 -5.24 -19.92 -12.19
CA ASN A 219 -6.28 -20.43 -13.10
C ASN A 219 -7.74 -20.11 -12.68
N TYR A 220 -7.92 -19.02 -11.94
CA TYR A 220 -9.25 -18.45 -11.69
C TYR A 220 -9.64 -17.44 -12.78
N GLU A 221 -10.90 -17.47 -13.18
CA GLU A 221 -11.48 -16.43 -14.05
C GLU A 221 -11.94 -15.28 -13.16
N VAL A 222 -11.21 -14.16 -13.22
CA VAL A 222 -11.51 -12.97 -12.41
C VAL A 222 -12.17 -11.90 -13.29
N ILE A 223 -13.39 -11.52 -12.91
CA ILE A 223 -14.17 -10.46 -13.55
C ILE A 223 -14.11 -9.25 -12.63
N ASP A 224 -13.22 -8.32 -12.98
CA ASP A 224 -13.06 -7.05 -12.27
C ASP A 224 -14.05 -6.00 -12.79
N LEU A 225 -15.01 -5.60 -11.95
CA LEU A 225 -16.02 -4.60 -12.29
C LEU A 225 -15.52 -3.15 -12.15
N GLY A 226 -14.28 -2.97 -11.69
CA GLY A 226 -13.67 -1.67 -11.46
C GLY A 226 -14.01 -1.10 -10.08
N VAL A 227 -14.24 0.21 -10.06
CA VAL A 227 -14.42 1.00 -8.83
C VAL A 227 -15.77 1.70 -8.79
N MET A 228 -16.17 2.14 -7.59
CA MET A 228 -17.48 2.75 -7.33
C MET A 228 -18.65 1.88 -7.81
N VAL A 229 -18.54 0.56 -7.67
CA VAL A 229 -19.52 -0.37 -8.27
C VAL A 229 -20.74 -0.54 -7.36
N PRO A 230 -21.97 -0.25 -7.83
CA PRO A 230 -23.18 -0.47 -7.05
C PRO A 230 -23.43 -1.96 -6.76
N ALA A 231 -24.03 -2.28 -5.60
CA ALA A 231 -24.38 -3.64 -5.22
C ALA A 231 -25.18 -4.38 -6.30
N ALA A 232 -26.18 -3.72 -6.90
CA ALA A 232 -26.99 -4.29 -7.98
C ALA A 232 -26.13 -4.81 -9.15
N LYS A 233 -25.16 -4.01 -9.64
CA LYS A 233 -24.28 -4.41 -10.75
C LYS A 233 -23.38 -5.58 -10.38
N ILE A 234 -22.91 -5.64 -9.12
CA ILE A 234 -22.12 -6.77 -8.60
C ILE A 234 -22.94 -8.06 -8.66
N LEU A 235 -24.17 -8.04 -8.14
CA LEU A 235 -25.05 -9.20 -8.08
C LEU A 235 -25.56 -9.62 -9.46
N GLU A 236 -25.95 -8.66 -10.31
CA GLU A 236 -26.35 -8.91 -11.70
C GLU A 236 -25.24 -9.60 -12.48
N THR A 237 -24.01 -9.10 -12.37
CA THR A 237 -22.87 -9.71 -13.08
C THR A 237 -22.55 -11.09 -12.53
N ALA A 238 -22.53 -11.26 -11.20
CA ALA A 238 -22.30 -12.55 -10.56
C ALA A 238 -23.31 -13.61 -10.99
N ARG A 239 -24.58 -13.22 -11.16
CA ARG A 239 -25.62 -14.10 -11.70
C ARG A 239 -25.41 -14.42 -13.17
N ALA A 240 -25.12 -13.41 -13.99
CA ALA A 240 -24.97 -13.56 -15.44
C ALA A 240 -23.85 -14.54 -15.81
N ILE A 241 -22.74 -14.53 -15.07
CA ILE A 241 -21.59 -15.40 -15.34
C ILE A 241 -21.59 -16.70 -14.53
N ASN A 242 -22.56 -16.88 -13.63
CA ASN A 242 -22.57 -17.93 -12.62
C ASN A 242 -21.26 -17.94 -11.81
N ALA A 243 -20.98 -16.83 -11.12
CA ALA A 243 -19.80 -16.69 -10.29
C ALA A 243 -19.82 -17.70 -9.14
N ASP A 244 -18.65 -18.23 -8.80
CA ASP A 244 -18.44 -19.14 -7.67
C ASP A 244 -18.12 -18.39 -6.38
N ALA A 245 -17.62 -17.15 -6.46
CA ALA A 245 -17.38 -16.26 -5.32
C ALA A 245 -17.51 -14.78 -5.70
N ILE A 246 -17.79 -13.93 -4.71
CA ILE A 246 -17.79 -12.47 -4.85
C ILE A 246 -16.75 -11.88 -3.90
N GLY A 247 -15.85 -11.04 -4.41
CA GLY A 247 -14.84 -10.32 -3.64
C GLY A 247 -15.10 -8.81 -3.62
N LEU A 248 -15.13 -8.23 -2.42
CA LEU A 248 -15.31 -6.79 -2.21
C LEU A 248 -14.04 -6.15 -1.68
N SER A 249 -13.72 -4.96 -2.22
CA SER A 249 -12.59 -4.14 -1.80
C SER A 249 -13.04 -2.77 -1.30
N GLY A 250 -12.39 -2.25 -0.26
CA GLY A 250 -12.61 -0.91 0.28
C GLY A 250 -11.39 -0.35 1.02
N LEU A 251 -11.11 0.94 0.84
CA LEU A 251 -10.01 1.67 1.47
C LEU A 251 -10.49 2.61 2.58
N ILE A 252 -11.67 3.23 2.44
CA ILE A 252 -12.17 4.23 3.41
C ILE A 252 -13.20 3.65 4.37
N THR A 253 -13.47 4.33 5.49
CA THR A 253 -14.41 3.81 6.50
C THR A 253 -15.86 3.72 6.01
N PRO A 254 -16.39 4.64 5.16
CA PRO A 254 -17.72 4.46 4.55
C PRO A 254 -17.86 3.17 3.71
N SER A 255 -16.78 2.65 3.15
CA SER A 255 -16.79 1.43 2.33
C SER A 255 -17.22 0.20 3.13
N LEU A 256 -17.03 0.21 4.45
CA LEU A 256 -17.44 -0.87 5.33
C LEU A 256 -18.97 -1.01 5.38
N ASP A 257 -19.70 0.10 5.40
CA ASP A 257 -21.17 0.08 5.37
C ASP A 257 -21.70 -0.45 4.04
N GLU A 258 -21.04 -0.10 2.93
CA GLU A 258 -21.40 -0.64 1.61
C GLU A 258 -21.16 -2.15 1.53
N MET A 259 -20.12 -2.68 2.19
CA MET A 259 -19.92 -4.14 2.28
C MET A 259 -21.01 -4.83 3.10
N VAL A 260 -21.49 -4.20 4.18
CA VAL A 260 -22.65 -4.67 4.95
C VAL A 260 -23.90 -4.66 4.06
N HIS A 261 -24.12 -3.59 3.31
CA HIS A 261 -25.24 -3.48 2.37
C HIS A 261 -25.19 -4.60 1.32
N VAL A 262 -24.05 -4.84 0.69
CA VAL A 262 -23.91 -5.95 -0.28
C VAL A 262 -24.24 -7.30 0.36
N ALA A 263 -23.76 -7.57 1.59
CA ALA A 263 -24.09 -8.82 2.29
C ALA A 263 -25.61 -8.98 2.54
N GLN A 264 -26.29 -7.89 2.93
CA GLN A 264 -27.75 -7.87 3.09
C GLN A 264 -28.48 -8.13 1.77
N GLU A 265 -28.03 -7.51 0.69
CA GLU A 265 -28.62 -7.67 -0.65
C GLU A 265 -28.39 -9.09 -1.19
N MET A 266 -27.20 -9.66 -0.95
CA MET A 266 -26.90 -11.06 -1.27
C MET A 266 -27.86 -12.02 -0.54
N GLU A 267 -28.15 -11.78 0.74
CA GLU A 267 -29.13 -12.59 1.47
C GLU A 267 -30.56 -12.38 0.94
N ARG A 268 -30.97 -11.13 0.70
CA ARG A 268 -32.28 -10.78 0.15
C ARG A 268 -32.54 -11.45 -1.20
N GLU A 269 -31.53 -11.48 -2.06
CA GLU A 269 -31.57 -12.11 -3.39
C GLU A 269 -31.17 -13.61 -3.37
N LYS A 270 -30.98 -14.18 -2.18
CA LYS A 270 -30.72 -15.61 -1.95
C LYS A 270 -29.47 -16.15 -2.65
N PHE A 271 -28.43 -15.32 -2.77
CA PHE A 271 -27.11 -15.81 -3.16
C PHE A 271 -26.61 -16.82 -2.13
N ARG A 272 -25.83 -17.80 -2.59
CA ARG A 272 -25.22 -18.82 -1.71
C ARG A 272 -23.73 -19.01 -1.91
N VAL A 273 -23.14 -18.25 -2.83
CA VAL A 273 -21.71 -18.21 -3.11
C VAL A 273 -20.95 -17.53 -1.95
N PRO A 274 -19.69 -17.88 -1.68
CA PRO A 274 -18.90 -17.20 -0.67
C PRO A 274 -18.68 -15.71 -0.96
N LEU A 275 -18.68 -14.91 0.10
CA LEU A 275 -18.36 -13.49 0.11
C LEU A 275 -16.97 -13.27 0.71
N LEU A 276 -16.05 -12.72 -0.07
CA LEU A 276 -14.69 -12.39 0.34
C LEU A 276 -14.60 -10.88 0.62
N ILE A 277 -14.09 -10.52 1.78
CA ILE A 277 -13.95 -9.13 2.23
C ILE A 277 -12.47 -8.79 2.36
N GLY A 278 -12.03 -7.71 1.71
CA GLY A 278 -10.65 -7.22 1.83
C GLY A 278 -10.53 -5.71 1.61
N GLY A 279 -9.33 -5.18 1.82
CA GLY A 279 -9.02 -3.75 1.71
C GLY A 279 -8.43 -3.16 3.00
N ALA A 280 -7.99 -1.90 2.97
CA ALA A 280 -7.20 -1.33 4.07
C ALA A 280 -8.01 -1.10 5.35
N THR A 281 -9.30 -0.75 5.22
CA THR A 281 -10.19 -0.52 6.37
C THR A 281 -10.86 -1.79 6.88
N THR A 282 -10.77 -2.90 6.14
CA THR A 282 -11.38 -4.15 6.56
C THR A 282 -10.54 -4.83 7.64
N SER A 283 -11.21 -5.60 8.50
CA SER A 283 -10.53 -6.43 9.49
C SER A 283 -11.34 -7.68 9.78
N ARG A 284 -10.68 -8.70 10.32
CA ARG A 284 -11.36 -9.91 10.83
C ARG A 284 -12.43 -9.57 11.86
N ALA A 285 -12.11 -8.67 12.79
CA ALA A 285 -13.04 -8.23 13.84
C ALA A 285 -14.27 -7.51 13.26
N HIS A 286 -14.06 -6.55 12.35
CA HIS A 286 -15.18 -5.85 11.71
C HIS A 286 -16.06 -6.82 10.90
N THR A 287 -15.44 -7.69 10.10
CA THR A 287 -16.17 -8.67 9.27
C THR A 287 -17.03 -9.60 10.13
N ALA A 288 -16.48 -10.11 11.23
CA ALA A 288 -17.19 -10.99 12.17
C ALA A 288 -18.40 -10.32 12.84
N VAL A 289 -18.24 -9.05 13.22
CA VAL A 289 -19.23 -8.30 14.02
C VAL A 289 -20.28 -7.62 13.16
N LYS A 290 -19.92 -7.11 11.98
CA LYS A 290 -20.77 -6.21 11.19
C LYS A 290 -21.18 -6.74 9.83
N ILE A 291 -20.43 -7.64 9.20
CA ILE A 291 -20.75 -8.11 7.84
C ILE A 291 -21.36 -9.52 7.88
N ALA A 292 -20.62 -10.48 8.44
CA ALA A 292 -21.00 -11.90 8.48
C ALA A 292 -22.40 -12.18 9.08
N PRO A 293 -22.93 -11.41 10.07
CA PRO A 293 -24.29 -11.63 10.57
C PRO A 293 -25.40 -11.41 9.53
N HIS A 294 -25.13 -10.67 8.45
CA HIS A 294 -26.14 -10.32 7.44
C HIS A 294 -26.21 -11.29 6.26
N TYR A 295 -25.36 -12.31 6.21
CA TYR A 295 -25.32 -13.27 5.10
C TYR A 295 -25.13 -14.70 5.61
N GLN A 296 -26.01 -15.62 5.18
CA GLN A 296 -26.04 -17.00 5.72
C GLN A 296 -24.94 -17.90 5.17
N SER A 297 -24.41 -17.61 3.99
CA SER A 297 -23.29 -18.35 3.40
C SER A 297 -21.93 -17.81 3.87
N SER A 298 -20.85 -18.51 3.49
CA SER A 298 -19.50 -18.18 3.94
C SER A 298 -19.13 -16.72 3.67
N THR A 299 -18.77 -16.00 4.73
CA THR A 299 -18.22 -14.64 4.67
C THR A 299 -16.83 -14.67 5.27
N VAL A 300 -15.80 -14.35 4.48
CA VAL A 300 -14.41 -14.53 4.89
C VAL A 300 -13.61 -13.25 4.66
N HIS A 301 -12.99 -12.74 5.72
CA HIS A 301 -12.00 -11.68 5.63
C HIS A 301 -10.66 -12.23 5.11
N VAL A 302 -10.17 -11.68 4.01
CA VAL A 302 -8.88 -12.02 3.39
C VAL A 302 -7.91 -10.87 3.63
N LEU A 303 -6.79 -11.14 4.31
CA LEU A 303 -5.87 -10.11 4.76
C LEU A 303 -5.05 -9.49 3.62
N ASP A 304 -4.57 -10.32 2.69
CA ASP A 304 -3.62 -9.95 1.65
C ASP A 304 -3.77 -10.88 0.44
N ALA A 305 -3.09 -10.56 -0.66
CA ALA A 305 -3.24 -11.31 -1.90
C ALA A 305 -2.66 -12.72 -1.80
N SER A 306 -1.60 -12.90 -1.00
CA SER A 306 -0.97 -14.20 -0.78
C SER A 306 -1.93 -15.24 -0.18
N ARG A 307 -2.87 -14.79 0.67
CA ARG A 307 -3.86 -15.66 1.30
C ARG A 307 -5.11 -15.89 0.46
N ALA A 308 -5.38 -15.03 -0.52
CA ALA A 308 -6.59 -15.10 -1.33
C ALA A 308 -6.73 -16.46 -2.03
N VAL A 309 -5.64 -16.96 -2.62
CA VAL A 309 -5.60 -18.25 -3.32
C VAL A 309 -5.93 -19.41 -2.39
N GLY A 310 -5.31 -19.45 -1.21
CA GLY A 310 -5.56 -20.51 -0.23
C GLY A 310 -7.01 -20.51 0.29
N VAL A 311 -7.61 -19.32 0.46
CA VAL A 311 -9.00 -19.18 0.88
C VAL A 311 -9.95 -19.65 -0.22
N VAL A 312 -9.76 -19.19 -1.46
CA VAL A 312 -10.61 -19.60 -2.60
C VAL A 312 -10.50 -21.10 -2.83
N ASN A 313 -9.30 -21.68 -2.81
CA ASN A 313 -9.11 -23.12 -2.96
C ASN A 313 -9.90 -23.95 -1.93
N LYS A 314 -9.87 -23.54 -0.66
CA LYS A 314 -10.64 -24.21 0.40
C LYS A 314 -12.15 -24.08 0.19
N LEU A 315 -12.62 -22.92 -0.25
CA LEU A 315 -14.03 -22.65 -0.47
C LEU A 315 -14.59 -23.33 -1.74
N SER A 316 -13.76 -23.48 -2.77
CA SER A 316 -14.14 -24.14 -4.03
C SER A 316 -14.09 -25.67 -3.94
N ASN A 317 -13.33 -26.25 -3.00
CA ASN A 317 -13.22 -27.71 -2.85
C ASN A 317 -14.34 -28.25 -1.94
N PRO A 318 -15.23 -29.14 -2.45
CA PRO A 318 -16.36 -29.69 -1.70
C PRO A 318 -16.00 -30.33 -0.35
N ASP A 319 -14.82 -30.96 -0.25
CA ASP A 319 -14.39 -31.69 0.95
C ASP A 319 -13.90 -30.76 2.05
N SER A 320 -13.37 -29.58 1.68
CA SER A 320 -12.80 -28.62 2.63
C SER A 320 -13.67 -27.37 2.87
N ALA A 321 -14.62 -27.08 1.98
CA ALA A 321 -15.47 -25.91 2.08
C ALA A 321 -16.31 -25.90 3.37
N LYS A 322 -16.99 -27.01 3.69
CA LYS A 322 -17.83 -27.12 4.90
C LYS A 322 -17.00 -27.02 6.20
N PRO A 323 -15.91 -27.80 6.37
CA PRO A 323 -15.05 -27.65 7.55
C PRO A 323 -14.49 -26.23 7.72
N PHE A 324 -14.04 -25.61 6.62
CA PHE A 324 -13.47 -24.27 6.66
C PHE A 324 -14.49 -23.19 7.02
N ASP A 325 -15.72 -23.29 6.51
CA ASP A 325 -16.83 -22.41 6.88
C ASP A 325 -17.19 -22.55 8.37
N GLN A 326 -17.26 -23.77 8.89
CA GLN A 326 -17.53 -24.04 10.31
C GLN A 326 -16.44 -23.45 11.21
N GLU A 327 -15.17 -23.65 10.86
CA GLU A 327 -14.03 -23.07 11.58
C GLU A 327 -14.10 -21.54 11.59
N THR A 328 -14.39 -20.93 10.44
CA THR A 328 -14.48 -19.47 10.30
C THR A 328 -15.64 -18.91 11.13
N ARG A 329 -16.80 -19.56 11.12
CA ARG A 329 -17.97 -19.13 11.93
C ARG A 329 -17.69 -19.21 13.42
N ALA A 330 -17.07 -20.29 13.88
CA ALA A 330 -16.70 -20.45 15.30
C ALA A 330 -15.71 -19.36 15.75
N ASP A 331 -14.71 -19.04 14.91
CA ASP A 331 -13.81 -17.92 15.16
C ASP A 331 -14.54 -16.58 15.23
N TYR A 332 -15.50 -16.34 14.32
CA TYR A 332 -16.25 -15.09 14.28
C TYR A 332 -17.22 -14.96 15.45
N GLU A 333 -17.82 -16.05 15.92
CA GLU A 333 -18.62 -16.08 17.15
C GLU A 333 -17.79 -15.70 18.38
N ARG A 334 -16.57 -16.25 18.50
CA ARG A 334 -15.64 -15.87 19.56
C ARG A 334 -15.31 -14.37 19.50
N LEU A 335 -14.96 -13.86 18.32
CA LEU A 335 -14.64 -12.43 18.14
C LEU A 335 -15.83 -11.53 18.49
N ARG A 336 -17.06 -11.94 18.16
CA ARG A 336 -18.28 -11.22 18.54
C ARG A 336 -18.48 -11.17 20.06
N ALA A 337 -18.31 -12.31 20.74
CA ALA A 337 -18.41 -12.38 22.19
C ALA A 337 -17.37 -11.49 22.88
N GLU A 338 -16.11 -11.54 22.43
CA GLU A 338 -15.04 -10.68 22.94
C GLU A 338 -15.33 -9.18 22.70
N HIS A 339 -15.83 -8.83 21.52
CA HIS A 339 -16.18 -7.45 21.20
C HIS A 339 -17.32 -6.92 22.08
N SER A 340 -18.37 -7.72 22.28
CA SER A 340 -19.50 -7.36 23.15
C SER A 340 -19.06 -7.15 24.60
N ALA A 341 -18.22 -8.04 25.13
CA ALA A 341 -17.67 -7.90 26.48
C ALA A 341 -16.84 -6.62 26.62
N LYS A 342 -16.00 -6.31 25.62
CA LYS A 342 -15.20 -5.08 25.59
C LYS A 342 -16.03 -3.81 25.53
N ILE A 343 -17.21 -3.81 24.89
CA ILE A 343 -18.11 -2.64 24.89
C ILE A 343 -18.67 -2.39 26.29
N SER A 344 -19.16 -3.45 26.96
CA SER A 344 -19.77 -3.32 28.29
C SER A 344 -18.80 -2.86 29.39
N GLN A 345 -17.49 -3.01 29.18
CA GLN A 345 -16.44 -2.65 30.15
C GLN A 345 -15.78 -1.29 29.88
N ARG A 346 -16.28 -0.48 28.92
CA ARG A 346 -15.63 0.80 28.59
C ARG A 346 -15.99 1.87 29.61
N ASP A 347 -14.96 2.42 30.25
CA ASP A 347 -15.05 3.64 31.05
C ASP A 347 -14.85 4.87 30.14
N LEU A 348 -15.94 5.35 29.55
CA LEU A 348 -15.98 6.59 28.76
C LEU A 348 -16.48 7.74 29.62
N LEU A 349 -15.78 8.87 29.56
CA LEU A 349 -16.18 10.14 30.14
C LEU A 349 -17.36 10.73 29.37
N SER A 350 -18.22 11.50 30.05
CA SER A 350 -19.13 12.40 29.37
C SER A 350 -18.35 13.46 28.58
N ILE A 351 -18.96 14.00 27.51
CA ILE A 351 -18.32 15.04 26.70
C ILE A 351 -17.98 16.28 27.54
N ALA A 352 -18.79 16.60 28.54
CA ALA A 352 -18.53 17.69 29.48
C ALA A 352 -17.31 17.42 30.37
N GLU A 353 -17.10 16.18 30.84
CA GLU A 353 -15.91 15.77 31.59
C GLU A 353 -14.65 15.81 30.72
N ALA A 354 -14.73 15.26 29.50
CA ALA A 354 -13.63 15.28 28.54
C ALA A 354 -13.19 16.72 28.21
N ARG A 355 -14.15 17.64 27.98
CA ARG A 355 -13.86 19.08 27.77
C ARG A 355 -13.15 19.72 28.97
N ARG A 356 -13.49 19.33 30.20
CA ARG A 356 -12.77 19.83 31.41
C ARG A 356 -11.32 19.35 31.45
N ASN A 357 -11.05 18.14 30.95
CA ASN A 357 -9.72 17.54 30.83
C ASN A 357 -9.01 17.87 29.50
N ALA A 358 -9.42 18.95 28.80
CA ALA A 358 -8.71 19.43 27.63
C ALA A 358 -7.26 19.89 27.97
N PRO A 359 -6.32 19.81 27.01
CA PRO A 359 -4.95 20.32 27.14
C PRO A 359 -4.92 21.76 27.66
N LYS A 360 -4.00 22.03 28.58
CA LYS A 360 -3.82 23.37 29.19
C LYS A 360 -2.70 24.12 28.48
N ILE A 361 -3.00 24.65 27.30
CA ILE A 361 -2.07 25.47 26.53
C ILE A 361 -1.95 26.86 27.16
N ASP A 362 -0.72 27.33 27.34
CA ASP A 362 -0.41 28.68 27.80
C ASP A 362 -0.54 29.69 26.64
N TRP A 363 -1.77 30.12 26.39
CA TRP A 363 -2.09 31.12 25.39
C TRP A 363 -1.54 32.52 25.76
N GLU A 364 -1.27 32.81 27.03
CA GLU A 364 -0.77 34.15 27.42
C GLU A 364 0.67 34.39 26.96
N ASN A 365 1.49 33.34 26.94
CA ASN A 365 2.89 33.40 26.50
C ASN A 365 3.12 32.89 25.07
N TYR A 366 2.05 32.66 24.30
CA TYR A 366 2.11 32.21 22.92
C TYR A 366 1.47 33.21 21.97
N THR A 367 2.19 33.60 20.92
CA THR A 367 1.66 34.39 19.81
C THR A 367 1.53 33.50 18.58
N PRO A 368 0.30 33.17 18.13
CA PRO A 368 0.12 32.38 16.91
C PRO A 368 0.75 33.07 15.69
N PRO A 369 1.46 32.33 14.82
CA PRO A 369 2.09 32.90 13.64
C PRO A 369 1.04 33.32 12.61
N LYS A 370 1.13 34.57 12.14
CA LYS A 370 0.31 35.05 11.03
C LYS A 370 0.93 34.60 9.69
N PRO A 371 0.18 33.93 8.81
CA PRO A 371 0.66 33.58 7.47
C PRO A 371 0.86 34.83 6.60
N GLU A 372 1.81 34.76 5.67
CA GLU A 372 2.15 35.84 4.75
C GLU A 372 1.00 36.23 3.81
N PHE A 373 0.02 35.34 3.62
CA PHE A 373 -1.18 35.55 2.81
C PHE A 373 -2.41 34.90 3.45
N LEU A 374 -3.60 35.39 3.07
CA LEU A 374 -4.90 34.81 3.40
C LEU A 374 -5.63 34.49 2.10
N GLY A 375 -6.57 33.53 2.15
CA GLY A 375 -7.24 32.99 0.97
C GLY A 375 -6.42 31.88 0.30
N VAL A 376 -6.77 31.55 -0.94
CA VAL A 376 -6.22 30.39 -1.66
C VAL A 376 -5.03 30.76 -2.55
N ARG A 377 -4.08 29.83 -2.67
CA ARG A 377 -2.97 29.86 -3.62
C ARG A 377 -2.98 28.55 -4.41
N VAL A 378 -3.10 28.66 -5.73
CA VAL A 378 -3.22 27.53 -6.65
C VAL A 378 -1.87 27.19 -7.27
N PHE A 379 -1.63 25.90 -7.43
CA PHE A 379 -0.47 25.31 -8.09
C PHE A 379 -0.94 24.56 -9.34
N PRO A 380 -1.01 25.23 -10.51
CA PRO A 380 -1.46 24.61 -11.75
C PRO A 380 -0.39 23.71 -12.36
N SER A 381 -0.81 22.79 -13.24
CA SER A 381 0.11 21.94 -14.02
C SER A 381 0.67 22.64 -15.27
N ASP A 382 -0.03 23.66 -15.81
CA ASP A 382 0.38 24.45 -16.99
C ASP A 382 0.30 25.96 -16.71
N PRO A 383 1.30 26.78 -17.12
CA PRO A 383 1.28 28.24 -17.00
C PRO A 383 0.14 28.96 -17.75
N GLY A 384 -0.52 28.33 -18.73
CA GLY A 384 -1.52 28.98 -19.58
C GLY A 384 -2.91 29.21 -18.95
N SER A 385 -3.24 28.56 -17.83
CA SER A 385 -4.62 28.48 -17.32
C SER A 385 -4.92 29.28 -16.05
N ALA A 386 -3.98 30.03 -15.48
CA ALA A 386 -4.25 30.84 -14.30
C ALA A 386 -3.42 32.14 -14.29
N GLY A 387 -4.11 33.28 -14.33
CA GLY A 387 -3.50 34.58 -14.07
C GLY A 387 -2.81 34.59 -12.70
N CYS A 388 -1.55 35.00 -12.68
CA CYS A 388 -0.76 35.28 -11.47
C CYS A 388 -0.54 34.11 -10.48
N ALA A 389 -0.39 32.86 -10.94
CA ALA A 389 0.03 31.76 -10.06
C ALA A 389 1.55 31.85 -9.74
N PRO A 390 2.01 31.75 -8.47
CA PRO A 390 3.38 32.14 -8.11
C PRO A 390 4.47 31.10 -8.40
N GLN A 391 4.15 29.82 -8.63
CA GLN A 391 5.17 28.79 -8.86
C GLN A 391 4.57 27.52 -9.50
N GLN A 392 5.14 27.06 -10.60
CA GLN A 392 4.85 25.74 -11.17
C GLN A 392 5.44 24.66 -10.25
N ILE A 393 4.70 23.58 -10.00
CA ILE A 393 5.22 22.42 -9.28
C ILE A 393 5.56 21.33 -10.30
N SER A 394 6.85 21.08 -10.45
CA SER A 394 7.36 20.03 -11.33
C SER A 394 7.32 18.67 -10.63
N LEU A 395 7.11 17.59 -11.40
CA LEU A 395 7.19 16.23 -10.85
C LEU A 395 8.59 15.95 -10.31
N GLU A 396 9.63 16.50 -10.94
CA GLU A 396 11.02 16.41 -10.51
C GLU A 396 11.24 16.94 -9.10
N THR A 397 10.56 18.04 -8.74
CA THR A 397 10.56 18.55 -7.37
C THR A 397 9.92 17.56 -6.42
N LEU A 398 8.75 17.01 -6.77
CA LEU A 398 8.02 16.06 -5.93
C LEU A 398 8.80 14.76 -5.69
N ILE A 399 9.56 14.29 -6.68
CA ILE A 399 10.36 13.05 -6.58
C ILE A 399 11.33 13.10 -5.39
N LEU A 400 11.85 14.29 -5.04
CA LEU A 400 12.75 14.49 -3.91
C LEU A 400 12.08 14.29 -2.54
N PHE A 401 10.75 14.31 -2.48
CA PHE A 401 9.96 14.18 -1.25
C PHE A 401 9.28 12.81 -1.12
N ILE A 402 9.56 11.86 -2.02
CA ILE A 402 8.96 10.52 -1.97
C ILE A 402 9.48 9.74 -0.75
N ASP A 403 8.57 9.31 0.13
CA ASP A 403 8.82 8.17 1.01
C ASP A 403 8.58 6.86 0.24
N TRP A 404 9.67 6.14 -0.01
CA TRP A 404 9.67 4.86 -0.72
C TRP A 404 9.23 3.68 0.14
N SER A 405 9.16 3.82 1.48
CA SER A 405 8.81 2.69 2.35
C SER A 405 7.40 2.15 2.06
N PRO A 406 6.34 2.99 1.94
CA PRO A 406 5.02 2.50 1.58
C PRO A 406 4.90 2.05 0.12
N PHE A 407 5.81 2.47 -0.78
CA PHE A 407 5.89 1.89 -2.12
C PHE A 407 6.24 0.40 -2.05
N PHE A 408 7.26 0.02 -1.26
CA PHE A 408 7.59 -1.40 -1.06
C PHE A 408 6.47 -2.18 -0.37
N HIS A 409 5.80 -1.58 0.62
CA HIS A 409 4.67 -2.22 1.29
C HIS A 409 3.50 -2.52 0.35
N THR A 410 3.25 -1.65 -0.64
CA THR A 410 2.26 -1.88 -1.70
C THR A 410 2.54 -3.17 -2.47
N TRP A 411 3.82 -3.50 -2.63
CA TRP A 411 4.33 -4.71 -3.27
C TRP A 411 4.61 -5.86 -2.28
N GLU A 412 4.01 -5.80 -1.09
CA GLU A 412 4.17 -6.78 0.01
C GLU A 412 5.62 -7.00 0.47
N LEU A 413 6.55 -6.11 0.12
CA LEU A 413 7.93 -6.10 0.59
C LEU A 413 8.02 -5.28 1.88
N ARG A 414 8.06 -5.95 3.03
CA ARG A 414 8.11 -5.30 4.35
C ARG A 414 9.53 -4.83 4.66
N GLY A 415 9.68 -3.53 4.91
CA GLY A 415 10.96 -2.94 5.26
C GLY A 415 10.97 -1.43 5.08
N ARG A 416 11.96 -0.77 5.69
CA ARG A 416 12.13 0.68 5.57
C ARG A 416 13.15 1.00 4.48
N TYR A 417 12.86 1.96 3.62
CA TYR A 417 13.85 2.48 2.67
C TYR A 417 14.90 3.37 3.40
N PRO A 418 16.19 3.32 3.02
CA PRO A 418 16.82 2.41 2.04
C PRO A 418 17.26 1.06 2.62
N ALA A 419 17.13 0.84 3.93
CA ALA A 419 17.62 -0.36 4.62
C ALA A 419 17.07 -1.69 4.05
N ILE A 420 15.88 -1.68 3.44
CA ILE A 420 15.28 -2.83 2.76
C ILE A 420 16.19 -3.41 1.67
N PHE A 421 17.07 -2.61 1.07
CA PHE A 421 18.00 -3.06 0.04
C PHE A 421 19.10 -3.98 0.54
N ASP A 422 19.39 -3.94 1.84
CA ASP A 422 20.39 -4.78 2.50
C ASP A 422 19.74 -5.97 3.22
N ASP A 423 18.42 -6.13 3.10
CA ASP A 423 17.70 -7.28 3.64
C ASP A 423 18.12 -8.58 2.94
N ALA A 424 18.43 -9.60 3.72
CA ALA A 424 18.93 -10.89 3.21
C ALA A 424 17.90 -11.66 2.37
N THR A 425 16.60 -11.39 2.58
CA THR A 425 15.49 -12.10 1.93
C THR A 425 14.96 -11.31 0.74
N PHE A 426 14.74 -10.01 0.92
CA PHE A 426 14.05 -9.17 -0.08
C PHE A 426 14.96 -8.18 -0.81
N GLY A 427 16.21 -7.98 -0.36
CA GLY A 427 17.04 -6.86 -0.80
C GLY A 427 17.32 -6.82 -2.30
N LYS A 428 17.56 -7.96 -2.93
CA LYS A 428 17.74 -8.05 -4.39
C LYS A 428 16.48 -7.61 -5.13
N GLN A 429 15.33 -8.18 -4.78
CA GLN A 429 14.06 -7.89 -5.44
C GLN A 429 13.56 -6.48 -5.15
N ALA A 430 13.87 -5.93 -3.96
CA ALA A 430 13.61 -4.53 -3.65
C ALA A 430 14.41 -3.59 -4.57
N ARG A 431 15.69 -3.88 -4.85
CA ARG A 431 16.50 -3.10 -5.79
C ARG A 431 15.95 -3.19 -7.21
N GLU A 432 15.64 -4.39 -7.70
CA GLU A 432 15.06 -4.58 -9.04
C GLU A 432 13.72 -3.84 -9.20
N LEU A 433 12.84 -3.94 -8.20
CA LEU A 433 11.56 -3.21 -8.20
C LEU A 433 11.77 -1.70 -8.20
N PHE A 434 12.73 -1.21 -7.40
CA PHE A 434 13.07 0.20 -7.34
C PHE A 434 13.61 0.70 -8.68
N ASP A 435 14.51 -0.04 -9.32
CA ASP A 435 15.07 0.31 -10.62
C ASP A 435 13.98 0.40 -11.70
N ASP A 436 13.02 -0.52 -11.69
CA ASP A 436 11.88 -0.48 -12.61
C ASP A 436 10.95 0.72 -12.32
N ALA A 437 10.74 1.05 -11.05
CA ALA A 437 10.01 2.24 -10.63
C ALA A 437 10.72 3.52 -11.11
N GLN A 438 12.04 3.61 -10.97
CA GLN A 438 12.85 4.75 -11.44
C GLN A 438 12.76 4.91 -12.96
N LYS A 439 12.84 3.82 -13.74
CA LYS A 439 12.69 3.86 -15.20
C LYS A 439 11.31 4.39 -15.61
N LEU A 440 10.24 3.89 -14.97
CA LEU A 440 8.89 4.36 -15.27
C LEU A 440 8.70 5.82 -14.84
N LEU A 441 9.27 6.23 -13.71
CA LEU A 441 9.24 7.62 -13.24
C LEU A 441 9.91 8.58 -14.22
N VAL A 442 11.08 8.21 -14.78
CA VAL A 442 11.74 8.97 -15.85
C VAL A 442 10.83 9.09 -17.07
N LYS A 443 10.14 8.01 -17.45
CA LYS A 443 9.18 8.03 -18.57
C LYS A 443 8.00 8.96 -18.26
N ILE A 444 7.42 8.86 -17.06
CA ILE A 444 6.30 9.69 -16.60
C ILE A 444 6.64 11.17 -16.72
N VAL A 445 7.82 11.56 -16.25
CA VAL A 445 8.30 12.95 -16.31
C VAL A 445 8.53 13.40 -17.75
N LYS A 446 9.29 12.61 -18.53
CA LYS A 446 9.69 12.96 -19.90
C LYS A 446 8.49 13.07 -20.85
N GLU A 447 7.55 12.15 -20.75
CA GLU A 447 6.37 12.06 -21.62
C GLU A 447 5.15 12.77 -21.04
N LYS A 448 5.25 13.33 -19.82
CA LYS A 448 4.16 14.00 -19.10
C LYS A 448 2.90 13.12 -18.96
N LEU A 449 3.11 11.85 -18.64
CA LEU A 449 2.04 10.84 -18.55
C LEU A 449 1.04 11.14 -17.41
N VAL A 450 1.50 11.81 -16.36
CA VAL A 450 0.65 12.25 -15.25
C VAL A 450 0.91 13.72 -14.94
N GLN A 451 -0.09 14.40 -14.37
CA GLN A 451 0.03 15.79 -13.95
C GLN A 451 -0.23 15.93 -12.45
N ALA A 452 0.51 16.85 -11.82
CA ALA A 452 0.28 17.26 -10.45
C ALA A 452 -0.45 18.61 -10.40
N ARG A 453 -1.48 18.71 -9.58
CA ARG A 453 -2.21 19.96 -9.29
C ARG A 453 -2.54 20.06 -7.82
N GLY A 454 -2.59 21.28 -7.31
CA GLY A 454 -2.89 21.47 -5.91
C GLY A 454 -3.31 22.87 -5.56
N VAL A 455 -3.90 23.02 -4.39
CA VAL A 455 -4.29 24.29 -3.81
C VAL A 455 -4.01 24.24 -2.31
N ILE A 456 -3.46 25.33 -1.79
CA ILE A 456 -3.35 25.59 -0.35
C ILE A 456 -4.11 26.86 -0.01
N GLY A 457 -4.52 27.02 1.25
CA GLY A 457 -5.14 28.26 1.70
C GLY A 457 -4.97 28.49 3.20
N PHE A 458 -5.16 29.73 3.62
CA PHE A 458 -5.15 30.16 5.01
C PHE A 458 -6.33 31.05 5.34
N TRP A 459 -6.92 30.86 6.52
CA TRP A 459 -8.04 31.65 6.99
C TRP A 459 -7.83 32.08 8.44
N PRO A 460 -8.20 33.32 8.80
CA PRO A 460 -8.32 33.72 10.20
C PRO A 460 -9.28 32.78 10.93
N ALA A 461 -8.87 32.28 12.08
CA ALA A 461 -9.54 31.21 12.80
C ALA A 461 -9.52 31.43 14.31
N ASN A 462 -10.56 30.96 14.99
CA ASN A 462 -10.57 30.86 16.46
C ASN A 462 -11.38 29.64 16.92
N ALA A 463 -10.90 28.98 17.97
CA ALA A 463 -11.61 27.85 18.56
C ALA A 463 -12.84 28.31 19.35
N VAL A 464 -13.95 27.56 19.22
CA VAL A 464 -15.18 27.72 19.99
C VAL A 464 -15.63 26.33 20.45
N GLY A 465 -15.31 25.98 21.70
CA GLY A 465 -15.54 24.63 22.21
C GLY A 465 -14.66 23.60 21.49
N ASP A 466 -15.29 22.63 20.82
CA ASP A 466 -14.60 21.61 20.03
C ASP A 466 -14.56 21.93 18.52
N ASP A 467 -14.98 23.14 18.14
CA ASP A 467 -15.01 23.61 16.75
C ASP A 467 -13.99 24.72 16.52
N VAL A 468 -13.71 25.00 15.24
CA VAL A 468 -12.95 26.16 14.81
C VAL A 468 -13.80 27.00 13.86
N GLU A 469 -14.11 28.24 14.25
CA GLU A 469 -14.76 29.22 13.37
C GLU A 469 -13.72 29.88 12.46
N LEU A 470 -14.03 29.96 11.17
CA LEU A 470 -13.24 30.66 10.17
C LEU A 470 -13.91 31.97 9.77
N PHE A 471 -13.11 32.97 9.42
CA PHE A 471 -13.59 34.31 9.06
C PHE A 471 -13.12 34.73 7.67
N THR A 472 -13.82 35.69 7.07
CA THR A 472 -13.50 36.22 5.73
C THR A 472 -12.16 36.95 5.69
N ASP A 473 -11.79 37.59 6.80
CA ASP A 473 -10.61 38.45 6.92
C ASP A 473 -10.27 38.69 8.41
N ASP A 474 -9.17 39.42 8.64
CA ASP A 474 -8.63 39.66 9.98
C ASP A 474 -9.53 40.46 10.91
N SER A 475 -10.53 41.18 10.39
CA SER A 475 -11.51 41.86 11.24
C SER A 475 -12.33 40.88 12.08
N ARG A 476 -12.46 39.62 11.61
CA ARG A 476 -13.26 38.55 12.24
C ARG A 476 -14.71 38.96 12.50
N SER A 477 -15.25 39.89 11.69
CA SER A 477 -16.64 40.35 11.80
C SER A 477 -17.62 39.39 11.14
N THR A 478 -17.20 38.77 10.03
CA THR A 478 -18.04 37.89 9.22
C THR A 478 -17.50 36.47 9.27
N ARG A 479 -18.30 35.57 9.86
CA ARG A 479 -17.98 34.14 9.88
C ARG A 479 -18.15 33.56 8.47
N LEU A 480 -17.11 32.90 7.98
CA LEU A 480 -17.08 32.21 6.70
C LEU A 480 -17.70 30.82 6.82
N THR A 481 -17.18 29.99 7.72
CA THR A 481 -17.69 28.64 8.01
C THR A 481 -17.18 28.15 9.37
N THR A 482 -17.52 26.92 9.74
CA THR A 482 -17.03 26.23 10.93
C THR A 482 -16.47 24.86 10.55
N LEU A 483 -15.31 24.51 11.11
CA LEU A 483 -14.73 23.17 11.04
C LEU A 483 -15.07 22.43 12.33
N HIS A 484 -15.53 21.19 12.20
CA HIS A 484 -16.06 20.43 13.33
C HIS A 484 -15.13 19.28 13.73
N PHE A 485 -14.78 19.22 15.02
CA PHE A 485 -13.92 18.17 15.55
C PHE A 485 -14.59 17.37 16.67
N LEU A 486 -14.03 16.17 16.88
CA LEU A 486 -14.37 15.25 17.95
C LEU A 486 -13.27 15.27 19.02
N ARG A 487 -13.66 14.97 20.25
CA ARG A 487 -12.81 14.89 21.43
C ARG A 487 -12.69 13.45 21.92
N GLN A 488 -11.51 13.08 22.39
CA GLN A 488 -11.30 11.82 23.10
C GLN A 488 -12.21 11.73 24.34
N GLN A 489 -12.88 10.60 24.56
CA GLN A 489 -13.70 10.35 25.75
C GLN A 489 -13.18 9.19 26.62
N MET A 490 -12.02 8.61 26.29
CA MET A 490 -11.45 7.55 27.10
C MET A 490 -10.78 8.14 28.34
N ARG A 491 -11.19 7.70 29.54
CA ARG A 491 -10.58 8.18 30.80
C ARG A 491 -9.05 8.04 30.74
N LYS A 492 -8.38 9.17 30.95
CA LYS A 492 -6.92 9.26 30.94
C LYS A 492 -6.32 9.12 32.34
N ALA A 493 -5.08 8.63 32.40
CA ALA A 493 -4.30 8.69 33.62
C ALA A 493 -3.97 10.15 33.97
N SER A 494 -3.63 10.40 35.25
CA SER A 494 -3.23 11.74 35.69
C SER A 494 -2.07 12.28 34.84
N GLY A 495 -2.17 13.55 34.42
CA GLY A 495 -1.19 14.19 33.54
C GLY A 495 -1.38 13.93 32.04
N GLN A 496 -2.40 13.16 31.64
CA GLN A 496 -2.81 13.01 30.24
C GLN A 496 -4.15 13.69 29.99
N PHE A 497 -4.32 14.21 28.77
CA PHE A 497 -5.46 15.04 28.37
C PHE A 497 -6.36 14.34 27.35
N ASP A 498 -7.61 14.75 27.33
CA ASP A 498 -8.60 14.33 26.35
C ASP A 498 -8.57 15.26 25.15
N HIS A 499 -7.76 14.91 24.15
CA HIS A 499 -7.43 15.79 23.04
C HIS A 499 -8.59 15.97 22.04
N CYS A 500 -8.70 17.20 21.52
CA CYS A 500 -9.48 17.62 20.35
C CYS A 500 -8.57 18.47 19.44
N LEU A 501 -8.75 18.42 18.12
CA LEU A 501 -7.91 19.22 17.21
C LEU A 501 -8.12 20.72 17.39
N ALA A 502 -9.34 21.14 17.77
CA ALA A 502 -9.66 22.53 18.08
C ALA A 502 -8.84 23.09 19.26
N ASP A 503 -8.31 22.23 20.15
CA ASP A 503 -7.50 22.66 21.28
C ASP A 503 -6.23 23.39 20.85
N TYR A 504 -5.74 23.16 19.63
CA TYR A 504 -4.51 23.73 19.09
C TYR A 504 -4.72 25.02 18.28
N VAL A 505 -5.89 25.65 18.39
CA VAL A 505 -6.21 26.95 17.78
C VAL A 505 -6.67 27.90 18.89
N ALA A 506 -6.20 29.14 18.86
CA ALA A 506 -6.44 30.08 19.95
C ALA A 506 -7.96 30.30 20.17
N PRO A 507 -8.44 30.22 21.42
CA PRO A 507 -9.87 30.30 21.70
C PRO A 507 -10.39 31.72 21.47
N LYS A 508 -11.65 31.81 21.01
CA LYS A 508 -12.34 33.10 20.79
C LYS A 508 -12.58 33.88 22.09
N THR A 509 -12.62 33.18 23.22
CA THR A 509 -12.69 33.76 24.57
C THR A 509 -11.58 33.16 25.40
N GLN A 510 -10.80 33.99 26.09
CA GLN A 510 -9.68 33.50 26.89
C GLN A 510 -10.16 32.58 28.03
N PRO A 511 -9.43 31.50 28.38
CA PRO A 511 -9.84 30.54 29.41
C PRO A 511 -10.03 31.16 30.81
N ASN A 512 -9.35 32.27 31.10
CA ASN A 512 -9.41 32.99 32.37
C ASN A 512 -10.61 33.96 32.47
N GLY A 513 -11.45 34.08 31.44
CA GLY A 513 -12.57 35.01 31.39
C GLY A 513 -12.17 36.48 31.25
N ASP A 514 -10.89 36.78 30.98
CA ASP A 514 -10.40 38.13 30.77
C ASP A 514 -10.99 38.72 29.47
N ARG A 515 -11.43 39.97 29.52
CA ARG A 515 -12.04 40.72 28.41
C ARG A 515 -11.03 41.25 27.40
N ARG A 516 -9.76 40.83 27.49
CA ARG A 516 -8.75 41.15 26.47
C ARG A 516 -9.17 40.59 25.11
N ARG A 517 -8.73 41.25 24.03
CA ARG A 517 -9.03 40.79 22.66
C ARG A 517 -8.60 39.33 22.49
N PRO A 518 -9.40 38.48 21.81
CA PRO A 518 -8.97 37.13 21.47
C PRO A 518 -7.65 37.17 20.72
N LEU A 519 -6.79 36.19 20.99
CA LEU A 519 -5.58 36.00 20.19
C LEU A 519 -5.97 35.65 18.76
N TRP A 520 -5.34 36.31 17.82
CA TRP A 520 -5.56 36.06 16.41
C TRP A 520 -4.79 34.82 15.98
N ASP A 521 -5.53 33.76 15.64
CA ASP A 521 -4.98 32.53 15.09
C ASP A 521 -5.48 32.29 13.67
N TYR A 522 -4.94 31.26 13.04
CA TYR A 522 -5.14 30.91 11.64
C TYR A 522 -5.12 29.39 11.48
N ILE A 523 -6.00 28.89 10.62
CA ILE A 523 -5.91 27.52 10.13
C ILE A 523 -5.50 27.55 8.66
N GLY A 524 -4.72 26.56 8.24
CA GLY A 524 -4.48 26.31 6.83
C GLY A 524 -5.24 25.09 6.33
N GLY A 525 -5.26 24.91 5.02
CA GLY A 525 -5.81 23.71 4.38
C GLY A 525 -5.19 23.47 3.01
N PHE A 526 -5.29 22.24 2.53
CA PHE A 526 -4.78 21.86 1.22
C PHE A 526 -5.59 20.74 0.55
N ALA A 527 -5.50 20.69 -0.76
CA ALA A 527 -5.92 19.57 -1.59
C ALA A 527 -4.95 19.43 -2.77
N VAL A 528 -4.29 18.28 -2.90
CA VAL A 528 -3.25 18.00 -3.89
C VAL A 528 -3.47 16.66 -4.57
N THR A 529 -3.09 16.55 -5.83
CA THR A 529 -3.13 15.30 -6.59
C THR A 529 -1.91 15.19 -7.50
N ALA A 530 -1.48 13.96 -7.75
CA ALA A 530 -0.54 13.61 -8.82
C ALA A 530 -1.11 12.50 -9.73
N GLY A 531 -2.44 12.31 -9.68
CA GLY A 531 -3.15 11.23 -10.36
C GLY A 531 -3.83 11.61 -11.67
N ILE A 532 -3.75 12.86 -12.12
CA ILE A 532 -4.40 13.30 -13.36
C ILE A 532 -3.72 12.61 -14.54
N GLY A 533 -4.45 11.82 -15.32
CA GLY A 533 -3.92 10.99 -16.42
C GLY A 533 -3.54 9.57 -16.00
N ALA A 534 -3.47 9.28 -14.70
CA ALA A 534 -2.96 7.99 -14.21
C ALA A 534 -3.91 6.82 -14.53
N ASP A 535 -5.22 7.04 -14.47
CA ASP A 535 -6.21 5.98 -14.78
C ASP A 535 -6.25 5.66 -16.27
N GLU A 536 -6.12 6.69 -17.14
CA GLU A 536 -6.05 6.53 -18.59
C GLU A 536 -4.81 5.73 -19.01
N VAL A 537 -3.62 6.12 -18.53
CA VAL A 537 -2.37 5.44 -18.86
C VAL A 537 -2.33 4.03 -18.22
N ALA A 538 -2.91 3.85 -17.03
CA ALA A 538 -3.05 2.51 -16.44
C ALA A 538 -3.98 1.61 -17.27
N ALA A 539 -5.04 2.17 -17.86
CA ALA A 539 -5.94 1.44 -18.76
C ALA A 539 -5.22 1.05 -20.07
N GLU A 540 -4.37 1.91 -20.62
CA GLU A 540 -3.52 1.58 -21.77
C GLU A 540 -2.57 0.41 -21.47
N PHE A 541 -1.90 0.42 -20.31
CA PHE A 541 -1.07 -0.71 -19.88
C PHE A 541 -1.87 -2.00 -19.72
N LYS A 542 -3.07 -1.93 -19.11
CA LYS A 542 -3.96 -3.10 -18.98
C LYS A 542 -4.42 -3.63 -20.35
N ALA A 543 -4.77 -2.75 -21.28
CA ALA A 543 -5.13 -3.13 -22.65
C ALA A 543 -3.96 -3.80 -23.39
N ALA A 544 -2.72 -3.41 -23.08
CA ALA A 544 -1.50 -4.06 -23.56
C ALA A 544 -1.09 -5.31 -22.75
N HIS A 545 -1.96 -5.81 -21.86
CA HIS A 545 -1.72 -6.95 -20.97
C HIS A 545 -0.51 -6.78 -20.03
N ASP A 546 -0.19 -5.55 -19.63
CA ASP A 546 0.91 -5.20 -18.73
C ASP A 546 0.40 -4.71 -17.37
N ASP A 547 -0.20 -5.62 -16.59
CA ASP A 547 -0.67 -5.31 -15.24
C ASP A 547 0.45 -4.82 -14.32
N TYR A 548 1.69 -5.26 -14.55
CA TYR A 548 2.86 -4.82 -13.79
C TYR A 548 3.06 -3.31 -13.92
N SER A 549 3.13 -2.79 -15.15
CA SER A 549 3.29 -1.35 -15.39
C SER A 549 2.06 -0.56 -14.96
N ALA A 550 0.85 -1.12 -15.10
CA ALA A 550 -0.38 -0.48 -14.63
C ALA A 550 -0.39 -0.28 -13.10
N ILE A 551 -0.03 -1.33 -12.33
CA ILE A 551 0.05 -1.26 -10.87
C ILE A 551 1.20 -0.35 -10.44
N MET A 552 2.36 -0.45 -11.11
CA MET A 552 3.52 0.40 -10.86
C MET A 552 3.18 1.88 -11.03
N LEU A 553 2.50 2.24 -12.13
CA LEU A 553 2.08 3.62 -12.40
C LEU A 553 1.19 4.16 -11.29
N LYS A 554 0.16 3.40 -10.88
CA LYS A 554 -0.74 3.84 -9.80
C LYS A 554 0.00 3.98 -8.47
N ALA A 555 0.88 3.03 -8.13
CA ALA A 555 1.70 3.11 -6.92
C ALA A 555 2.64 4.32 -6.92
N LEU A 556 3.24 4.66 -8.08
CA LEU A 556 4.06 5.86 -8.25
C LEU A 556 3.23 7.15 -8.16
N ALA A 557 2.03 7.19 -8.75
CA ALA A 557 1.12 8.32 -8.63
C ALA A 557 0.74 8.59 -7.16
N ASP A 558 0.44 7.54 -6.39
CA ASP A 558 0.20 7.66 -4.94
C ASP A 558 1.42 8.21 -4.20
N ARG A 559 2.63 7.75 -4.53
CA ARG A 559 3.87 8.28 -3.94
C ARG A 559 4.07 9.76 -4.26
N LEU A 560 3.78 10.17 -5.50
CA LEU A 560 3.87 11.57 -5.93
C LEU A 560 2.83 12.44 -5.24
N ALA A 561 1.62 11.94 -5.01
CA ALA A 561 0.57 12.68 -4.30
C ALA A 561 0.94 12.91 -2.82
N GLU A 562 1.47 11.89 -2.15
CA GLU A 562 1.99 12.01 -0.77
C GLU A 562 3.20 12.94 -0.68
N ALA A 563 4.12 12.83 -1.65
CA ALA A 563 5.26 13.74 -1.77
C ALA A 563 4.80 15.20 -1.99
N PHE A 564 3.73 15.40 -2.75
CA PHE A 564 3.11 16.72 -2.91
C PHE A 564 2.47 17.20 -1.61
N ALA A 565 1.81 16.35 -0.84
CA ALA A 565 1.28 16.74 0.47
C ALA A 565 2.40 17.21 1.41
N GLU A 566 3.55 16.53 1.43
CA GLU A 566 4.73 16.94 2.20
C GLU A 566 5.34 18.25 1.69
N TYR A 567 5.51 18.39 0.37
CA TYR A 567 6.02 19.61 -0.24
C TYR A 567 5.09 20.82 -0.01
N ALA A 568 3.78 20.64 -0.19
CA ALA A 568 2.79 21.66 0.09
C ALA A 568 2.79 22.05 1.58
N HIS A 569 3.00 21.09 2.48
CA HIS A 569 3.14 21.38 3.90
C HIS A 569 4.41 22.20 4.18
N LYS A 570 5.55 21.88 3.55
CA LYS A 570 6.76 22.70 3.64
C LYS A 570 6.49 24.15 3.20
N LEU A 571 5.84 24.34 2.05
CA LEU A 571 5.45 25.68 1.56
C LEU A 571 4.51 26.39 2.54
N ALA A 572 3.56 25.67 3.14
CA ALA A 572 2.66 26.22 4.14
C ALA A 572 3.40 26.69 5.41
N ARG A 573 4.36 25.90 5.91
CA ARG A 573 5.21 26.28 7.06
C ARG A 573 6.08 27.50 6.73
N GLU A 574 6.62 27.59 5.52
CA GLU A 574 7.36 28.77 5.04
C GLU A 574 6.46 30.02 4.95
N ALA A 575 5.23 29.86 4.48
CA ALA A 575 4.24 30.93 4.41
C ALA A 575 3.84 31.43 5.81
N TRP A 576 3.80 30.56 6.82
CA TRP A 576 3.66 30.95 8.24
C TRP A 576 4.92 31.58 8.86
N GLY A 577 6.03 31.59 8.15
CA GLY A 577 7.29 32.17 8.60
C GLY A 577 8.14 31.26 9.48
N PHE A 578 7.54 30.40 10.33
CA PHE A 578 8.31 29.52 11.22
C PHE A 578 9.06 28.41 10.47
N GLY A 579 8.62 28.05 9.25
CA GLY A 579 9.28 27.05 8.41
C GLY A 579 10.49 27.57 7.61
N ARG A 580 10.71 28.89 7.52
CA ARG A 580 11.73 29.48 6.62
C ARG A 580 13.17 29.17 7.01
N ASN A 581 13.40 28.86 8.28
CA ASN A 581 14.72 28.52 8.82
C ASN A 581 14.84 27.02 9.15
N GLU A 582 13.92 26.18 8.66
CA GLU A 582 13.99 24.73 8.82
C GLU A 582 15.07 24.15 7.90
N ASN A 583 16.12 23.58 8.48
CA ASN A 583 17.16 22.85 7.74
C ASN A 583 16.99 21.34 7.97
N LEU A 584 15.87 20.79 7.49
CA LEU A 584 15.47 19.40 7.71
C LEU A 584 15.98 18.52 6.57
N ALA A 585 16.59 17.38 6.92
CA ALA A 585 16.89 16.34 5.95
C ALA A 585 15.58 15.65 5.49
N PRO A 586 15.54 15.00 4.32
CA PRO A 586 14.38 14.22 3.89
C PRO A 586 13.90 13.19 4.94
N GLU A 587 14.82 12.56 5.66
CA GLU A 587 14.50 11.62 6.72
C GLU A 587 13.82 12.27 7.92
N ASP A 588 14.13 13.54 8.20
CA ASP A 588 13.48 14.31 9.26
C ASP A 588 12.06 14.70 8.85
N LEU A 589 11.81 14.98 7.56
CA LEU A 589 10.47 15.21 7.02
C LEU A 589 9.58 13.96 7.16
N ILE A 590 10.10 12.79 6.78
CA ILE A 590 9.40 11.50 6.92
C ILE A 590 9.11 11.17 8.39
N ARG A 591 10.01 11.57 9.31
CA ARG A 591 9.83 11.41 10.75
C ARG A 591 9.00 12.54 11.39
N GLU A 592 8.47 13.45 10.59
CA GLU A 592 7.65 14.59 11.02
C GLU A 592 8.34 15.46 12.08
N ARG A 593 9.67 15.64 11.99
CA ARG A 593 10.47 16.44 12.93
C ARG A 593 10.40 17.95 12.64
N TYR A 594 9.22 18.42 12.26
CA TYR A 594 8.91 19.84 12.07
C TYR A 594 7.81 20.28 13.03
N ARG A 595 7.68 21.60 13.17
CA ARG A 595 6.56 22.21 13.89
C ARG A 595 5.28 22.12 13.05
N GLY A 596 4.17 21.79 13.70
CA GLY A 596 2.84 21.76 13.09
C GLY A 596 2.49 20.40 12.48
N ILE A 597 1.19 20.21 12.22
CA ILE A 597 0.63 18.96 11.71
C ILE A 597 -0.32 19.22 10.54
N ARG A 598 -0.60 18.17 9.75
CA ARG A 598 -1.49 18.23 8.57
C ARG A 598 -2.65 17.21 8.60
N PRO A 599 -3.50 17.18 9.64
CA PRO A 599 -4.54 16.15 9.78
C PRO A 599 -5.51 16.13 8.60
N ALA A 600 -5.75 14.92 8.09
CA ALA A 600 -6.62 14.65 6.95
C ALA A 600 -7.90 13.94 7.41
N ALA A 601 -9.06 14.42 6.95
CA ALA A 601 -10.35 13.87 7.32
C ALA A 601 -10.51 12.41 6.85
N GLY A 602 -10.80 11.51 7.79
CA GLY A 602 -10.79 10.06 7.67
C GLY A 602 -9.70 9.38 8.51
N TYR A 603 -8.66 10.12 8.89
CA TYR A 603 -7.62 9.61 9.79
C TYR A 603 -8.11 9.60 11.24
N PRO A 604 -7.46 8.84 12.14
CA PRO A 604 -7.90 8.70 13.53
C PRO A 604 -8.11 10.00 14.31
N ALA A 605 -7.41 11.10 13.95
CA ALA A 605 -7.53 12.40 14.61
C ALA A 605 -8.78 13.20 14.20
N CYS A 606 -9.32 12.94 13.01
CA CYS A 606 -10.53 13.55 12.47
C CYS A 606 -11.25 12.53 11.58
N PRO A 607 -11.90 11.51 12.19
CA PRO A 607 -12.39 10.34 11.45
C PRO A 607 -13.61 10.61 10.57
N ASP A 608 -14.31 11.75 10.75
CA ASP A 608 -15.46 12.07 9.92
C ASP A 608 -15.01 12.49 8.51
N HIS A 609 -15.39 11.69 7.52
CA HIS A 609 -15.04 11.94 6.13
C HIS A 609 -15.74 13.19 5.54
N THR A 610 -16.88 13.61 6.10
CA THR A 610 -17.72 14.67 5.55
C THR A 610 -17.10 16.06 5.65
N GLU A 611 -16.19 16.28 6.61
CA GLU A 611 -15.41 17.52 6.74
C GLU A 611 -14.57 17.85 5.48
N LYS A 612 -14.32 16.85 4.61
CA LYS A 612 -13.71 17.12 3.29
C LYS A 612 -14.55 18.05 2.43
N ARG A 613 -15.88 18.02 2.53
CA ARG A 613 -16.73 18.94 1.76
C ARG A 613 -16.48 20.38 2.16
N THR A 614 -16.47 20.66 3.45
CA THR A 614 -16.17 22.00 3.98
C THR A 614 -14.79 22.48 3.52
N LEU A 615 -13.77 21.62 3.60
CA LEU A 615 -12.43 21.93 3.11
C LEU A 615 -12.39 22.19 1.59
N PHE A 616 -13.08 21.36 0.81
CA PHE A 616 -13.12 21.51 -0.64
C PHE A 616 -13.84 22.79 -1.07
N ASP A 617 -14.90 23.19 -0.36
CA ASP A 617 -15.62 24.44 -0.60
C ASP A 617 -14.74 25.65 -0.28
N LEU A 618 -14.01 25.61 0.84
CA LEU A 618 -13.05 26.65 1.23
C LEU A 618 -11.93 26.84 0.19
N LEU A 619 -11.43 25.74 -0.36
CA LEU A 619 -10.33 25.74 -1.32
C LEU A 619 -10.78 25.94 -2.77
N GLU A 620 -12.10 25.91 -3.04
CA GLU A 620 -12.64 25.67 -4.38
C GLU A 620 -11.90 24.50 -5.07
N ALA A 621 -11.65 23.40 -4.33
CA ALA A 621 -10.70 22.36 -4.72
C ALA A 621 -11.05 21.69 -6.05
N GLU A 622 -12.32 21.39 -6.31
CA GLU A 622 -12.76 20.80 -7.58
C GLU A 622 -12.37 21.64 -8.81
N LYS A 623 -12.42 22.96 -8.66
CA LYS A 623 -12.04 23.91 -9.71
C LYS A 623 -10.54 24.13 -9.79
N ASN A 624 -9.86 24.16 -8.64
CA ASN A 624 -8.45 24.57 -8.55
C ASN A 624 -7.45 23.40 -8.68
N SER A 625 -7.87 22.17 -8.38
CA SER A 625 -7.00 20.99 -8.44
C SER A 625 -7.56 19.81 -9.26
N ASP A 626 -8.76 19.95 -9.83
CA ASP A 626 -9.51 18.88 -10.55
C ASP A 626 -9.85 17.65 -9.67
N ILE A 627 -9.70 17.74 -8.36
CA ILE A 627 -10.03 16.66 -7.43
C ILE A 627 -11.53 16.69 -7.15
N LYS A 628 -12.22 15.57 -7.38
CA LYS A 628 -13.65 15.40 -7.12
C LYS A 628 -13.90 14.55 -5.89
N LEU A 629 -14.99 14.83 -5.17
CA LEU A 629 -15.49 13.97 -4.10
C LEU A 629 -16.58 13.03 -4.61
N THR A 630 -16.49 11.76 -4.26
CA THR A 630 -17.60 10.80 -4.43
C THR A 630 -18.67 11.02 -3.36
N GLU A 631 -19.80 10.31 -3.47
CA GLU A 631 -20.87 10.34 -2.47
C GLU A 631 -20.44 9.83 -1.08
N SER A 632 -19.37 9.04 -1.00
CA SER A 632 -18.74 8.59 0.25
C SER A 632 -17.52 9.44 0.63
N PHE A 633 -17.33 10.57 -0.05
CA PHE A 633 -16.21 11.50 0.14
C PHE A 633 -14.84 10.85 -0.13
N ALA A 634 -14.75 9.82 -0.98
CA ALA A 634 -13.48 9.43 -1.56
C ALA A 634 -13.03 10.51 -2.57
N MET A 635 -11.72 10.70 -2.75
CA MET A 635 -11.18 11.68 -3.70
C MET A 635 -10.83 11.00 -5.01
N HIS A 636 -11.22 11.60 -6.14
CA HIS A 636 -10.82 11.18 -7.47
C HIS A 636 -10.05 12.32 -8.17
N PRO A 637 -8.86 12.08 -8.75
CA PRO A 637 -8.15 10.80 -8.88
C PRO A 637 -7.77 10.16 -7.54
N GLY A 638 -7.61 8.82 -7.51
CA GLY A 638 -7.30 8.10 -6.25
C GLY A 638 -5.98 8.55 -5.60
N ALA A 639 -4.99 8.92 -6.40
CA ALA A 639 -3.73 9.53 -5.95
C ALA A 639 -3.92 11.00 -5.56
N SER A 640 -4.68 11.24 -4.49
CA SER A 640 -5.00 12.58 -3.98
C SER A 640 -4.93 12.63 -2.45
N VAL A 641 -4.52 13.78 -1.91
CA VAL A 641 -4.42 14.03 -0.47
C VAL A 641 -5.02 15.40 -0.15
N SER A 642 -5.83 15.48 0.89
CA SER A 642 -6.37 16.75 1.40
C SER A 642 -6.37 16.76 2.91
N GLY A 643 -6.13 17.91 3.52
CA GLY A 643 -6.16 18.05 4.97
C GLY A 643 -6.09 19.50 5.42
N LEU A 644 -6.12 19.66 6.73
CA LEU A 644 -5.94 20.94 7.40
C LEU A 644 -4.49 21.12 7.82
N TYR A 645 -4.08 22.34 8.10
CA TYR A 645 -2.78 22.65 8.68
C TYR A 645 -2.95 23.35 10.04
N PHE A 646 -2.18 22.91 11.04
CA PHE A 646 -2.13 23.50 12.38
C PHE A 646 -0.70 23.95 12.68
N SER A 647 -0.55 25.19 13.16
CA SER A 647 0.75 25.81 13.40
C SER A 647 1.26 25.70 14.84
N HIS A 648 0.39 25.30 15.79
CA HIS A 648 0.77 25.26 17.21
C HIS A 648 1.88 24.21 17.44
N PRO A 649 2.95 24.54 18.19
CA PRO A 649 4.09 23.62 18.39
C PRO A 649 3.73 22.34 19.16
N GLU A 650 2.69 22.38 20.00
CA GLU A 650 2.21 21.18 20.72
C GLU A 650 1.17 20.37 19.93
N ALA A 651 0.78 20.81 18.73
CA ALA A 651 -0.15 20.06 17.90
C ALA A 651 0.45 18.71 17.53
N LYS A 652 -0.34 17.64 17.69
CA LYS A 652 0.09 16.26 17.46
C LYS A 652 -1.04 15.40 16.93
N TYR A 653 -0.70 14.33 16.23
CA TYR A 653 -1.67 13.30 15.87
C TYR A 653 -2.06 12.47 17.08
N PHE A 654 -3.36 12.24 17.24
CA PHE A 654 -3.94 11.35 18.23
C PHE A 654 -5.14 10.62 17.62
N GLY A 655 -5.48 9.44 18.12
CA GLY A 655 -6.75 8.80 17.75
C GLY A 655 -7.88 9.28 18.65
N VAL A 656 -8.98 9.81 18.07
CA VAL A 656 -10.21 10.14 18.82
C VAL A 656 -10.70 8.93 19.60
N GLY A 657 -10.54 7.73 19.04
CA GLY A 657 -10.93 6.48 19.69
C GLY A 657 -12.44 6.31 19.73
N LYS A 658 -12.94 5.81 20.86
CA LYS A 658 -14.37 5.53 21.05
C LYS A 658 -15.08 6.72 21.69
N ILE A 659 -16.24 7.09 21.14
CA ILE A 659 -17.09 8.19 21.60
C ILE A 659 -18.42 7.68 22.17
N ALA A 660 -18.90 8.33 23.22
CA ALA A 660 -20.19 8.05 23.83
C ALA A 660 -21.32 8.80 23.10
N ARG A 661 -22.56 8.40 23.41
CA ARG A 661 -23.77 8.90 22.74
C ARG A 661 -23.98 10.41 22.91
N ASP A 662 -23.62 10.95 24.06
CA ASP A 662 -23.72 12.38 24.34
C ASP A 662 -22.88 13.25 23.39
N GLN A 663 -21.67 12.80 23.01
CA GLN A 663 -20.87 13.47 22.00
C GLN A 663 -21.46 13.31 20.60
N VAL A 664 -22.06 12.17 20.27
CA VAL A 664 -22.74 11.97 18.99
C VAL A 664 -23.91 12.94 18.85
N GLU A 665 -24.71 13.10 19.90
CA GLU A 665 -25.84 14.04 19.95
C GLU A 665 -25.37 15.51 19.86
N ASP A 666 -24.30 15.88 20.59
CA ASP A 666 -23.66 17.19 20.51
C ASP A 666 -23.11 17.47 19.10
N TYR A 667 -22.41 16.51 18.49
CA TYR A 667 -21.84 16.64 17.15
C TYR A 667 -22.91 16.72 16.06
N ALA A 668 -23.99 15.93 16.18
CA ALA A 668 -25.16 16.00 15.29
C ALA A 668 -25.80 17.39 15.33
N ALA A 669 -25.95 17.98 16.52
CA ALA A 669 -26.47 19.34 16.66
C ALA A 669 -25.55 20.39 16.02
N ARG A 670 -24.22 20.30 16.23
CA ARG A 670 -23.23 21.22 15.66
C ARG A 670 -23.19 21.18 14.13
N THR A 671 -23.22 19.97 13.57
CA THR A 671 -23.18 19.72 12.12
C THR A 671 -24.54 19.81 11.43
N ARG A 672 -25.62 20.06 12.19
CA ARG A 672 -27.02 20.07 11.71
C ARG A 672 -27.42 18.78 10.98
N SER A 673 -26.89 17.65 11.44
CA SER A 673 -27.22 16.31 10.94
C SER A 673 -28.12 15.59 11.94
N SER A 674 -28.78 14.51 11.50
CA SER A 674 -29.47 13.62 12.43
C SER A 674 -28.48 12.74 13.20
N VAL A 675 -28.85 12.31 14.41
CA VAL A 675 -28.05 11.37 15.22
C VAL A 675 -27.76 10.10 14.43
N THR A 676 -28.76 9.54 13.74
CA THR A 676 -28.61 8.32 12.93
C THR A 676 -27.60 8.47 11.80
N GLU A 677 -27.54 9.64 11.14
CA GLU A 677 -26.52 9.90 10.11
C GLU A 677 -25.12 9.94 10.70
N ILE A 678 -24.94 10.58 11.86
CA ILE A 678 -23.64 10.61 12.55
C ILE A 678 -23.25 9.21 13.04
N GLU A 679 -24.19 8.43 13.59
CA GLU A 679 -23.95 7.05 14.01
C GLU A 679 -23.50 6.16 12.85
N LYS A 680 -24.07 6.37 11.66
CA LYS A 680 -23.62 5.69 10.44
C LYS A 680 -22.19 6.10 10.06
N ARG A 681 -21.95 7.40 9.90
CA ARG A 681 -20.65 7.95 9.47
C ARG A 681 -19.51 7.61 10.43
N LEU A 682 -19.79 7.61 11.74
CA LEU A 682 -18.84 7.36 12.81
C LEU A 682 -18.99 5.96 13.41
N ALA A 683 -19.59 5.00 12.71
CA ALA A 683 -19.76 3.62 13.16
C ALA A 683 -18.46 2.99 13.74
N PRO A 684 -17.27 3.20 13.13
CA PRO A 684 -16.01 2.71 13.70
C PRO A 684 -15.62 3.36 15.04
N ASN A 685 -16.13 4.54 15.34
CA ASN A 685 -15.83 5.32 16.55
C ASN A 685 -16.88 5.17 17.65
N LEU A 686 -18.02 4.53 17.40
CA LEU A 686 -19.04 4.39 18.44
C LEU A 686 -18.59 3.51 19.61
N GLY A 687 -18.73 4.07 20.81
CA GLY A 687 -18.50 3.43 22.10
C GLY A 687 -19.66 2.56 22.57
N TYR A 688 -20.79 2.59 21.87
CA TYR A 688 -22.06 1.95 22.21
C TYR A 688 -22.68 1.30 20.96
N GLU A 689 -23.81 0.59 21.12
CA GLU A 689 -24.58 0.04 20.01
C GLU A 689 -25.77 0.97 19.66
N PRO A 690 -25.85 1.52 18.44
CA PRO A 690 -27.00 2.30 17.98
C PRO A 690 -28.33 1.54 18.09
N GLY A 691 -29.40 2.25 18.44
CA GLY A 691 -30.76 1.71 18.49
C GLY A 691 -31.08 0.81 19.68
N LYS A 692 -30.17 0.65 20.65
CA LYS A 692 -30.42 -0.01 21.94
C LYS A 692 -30.54 0.98 23.09
#